data_AF-A0AAC8XTG0-F1
#
_entry.id   AF-A0AAC8XTG0-F1
#
_cell.length_a   1.000
_cell.length_b   1.000
_cell.length_c   1.000
_cell.angle_alpha   90.00
_cell.angle_beta   90.00
_cell.angle_gamma   90.00
#
_symmetry.space_group_name_H-M   'P 1'
#
loop_
_entity.id
_entity.type
_entity.pdbx_description
1 polymer ?
#
loop_
_entity_poly.entity_id
_entity_poly.type
_entity_poly.pdbx_seq_one_letter_code
_entity_poly.pdbx_strand_id
1 'polypeptide(L)'
;MKLFKLSIVALAVAGLTACSLEGDDGNDGAAGVDGSNGLNSLTVQTALAVGDANCPNSGVQFDSGLDTNADGTLGSDEITDTSYVCSPGSSEVATGELLTTLNNDWFIAASAEVENNKQVWMDATGTSASISSANIEVAQVANDEELQAMVADLRGKAKNVILFVGDGMGISTITAARILDGQLKGLDGEENQLSFGKFPFSGLSKTYNVDAQTPDSAGTMTAMVSGVKTDVGVIGVDEDIERGECSTVAGNELVTALELAEIAGKSTGIISTARITHATPAATYAKSADRNWEDISDMPEDAVTAGCPDIADQLVNFETNLEANYEGLDVDGLEVVMGGGRRHFLPKDAAFNSIDAASEVEGDRTDGRDLTAEWQEMYENGVYIVDQSGFDGLDTETTERVFGLFNESHMQYEADRGNDIAGEPSVAEMTEAAINILDNNDEGFFLMVESGRIDHAHHAGNAYGALYDTLAFADAVAMADELTNDEDTLIIVTADHGHVFTIAGYPKRGNPILGKVVNVGADEAATASDGTPYTTLGYTNGLGFRNLGDETNSDAGYATAYDTGRKDLTDIDTTTPGYHQEALVPMGSETHSGEDVSIHAKGPGAFLVNGTNEQSVIFHIMDFAGDFVTQADAVVE
;
A
#
# COMPACT_ATOMS: atom_id res chain seq x y z
N MET A 1 -21.16 27.32 24.15
CA MET A 1 -21.12 28.20 25.35
C MET A 1 -20.45 27.42 26.47
N LYS A 2 -19.27 27.88 26.92
CA LYS A 2 -18.49 27.33 28.04
C LYS A 2 -19.34 27.19 29.31
N LEU A 3 -19.09 26.16 30.14
CA LEU A 3 -18.97 26.27 31.62
C LEU A 3 -18.78 24.89 32.27
N PHE A 4 -17.54 24.52 32.58
CA PHE A 4 -17.24 23.72 33.77
C PHE A 4 -16.14 24.44 34.55
N LYS A 5 -16.46 24.84 35.78
CA LYS A 5 -15.55 25.52 36.71
C LYS A 5 -15.24 24.55 37.85
N LEU A 6 -13.98 24.14 37.92
CA LEU A 6 -13.39 23.54 39.12
C LEU A 6 -13.32 24.58 40.24
N SER A 7 -13.61 24.13 41.47
CA SER A 7 -13.62 24.95 42.67
C SER A 7 -12.44 24.61 43.59
N ILE A 8 -11.75 25.67 44.03
CA ILE A 8 -11.09 25.86 45.34
C ILE A 8 -9.76 25.10 45.57
N VAL A 9 -8.66 25.86 45.75
CA VAL A 9 -7.94 26.12 47.02
C VAL A 9 -6.82 27.13 46.72
N ALA A 10 -6.82 28.31 47.35
CA ALA A 10 -5.63 28.98 47.88
C ALA A 10 -6.01 30.30 48.56
N LEU A 11 -5.63 30.39 49.84
CA LEU A 11 -5.75 31.53 50.73
C LEU A 11 -5.07 32.79 50.18
N ALA A 12 -5.70 33.94 50.42
CA ALA A 12 -5.05 35.24 50.45
C ALA A 12 -5.00 35.76 51.89
N VAL A 13 -3.81 36.09 52.39
CA VAL A 13 -3.64 37.02 53.52
C VAL A 13 -2.45 37.97 53.27
N ALA A 14 -2.83 39.16 52.83
CA ALA A 14 -2.50 40.50 53.35
C ALA A 14 -1.06 41.04 53.41
N GLY A 15 -0.88 42.18 52.71
CA GLY A 15 0.08 43.23 53.04
C GLY A 15 -0.59 44.44 53.72
N LEU A 16 -0.35 44.51 55.04
CA LEU A 16 -0.19 45.64 55.98
C LEU A 16 -0.85 47.04 55.86
N THR A 17 -1.38 47.44 57.03
CA THR A 17 -1.24 48.72 57.79
C THR A 17 -2.22 49.88 57.61
N ALA A 18 -2.97 50.21 58.68
CA ALA A 18 -2.55 51.24 59.65
C ALA A 18 -3.46 51.30 60.92
N CYS A 19 -2.80 51.21 62.08
CA CYS A 19 -3.08 51.66 63.46
C CYS A 19 -4.47 52.22 63.86
N SER A 20 -5.00 51.80 65.03
CA SER A 20 -4.61 52.39 66.33
C SER A 20 -5.44 51.89 67.52
N LEU A 21 -4.74 51.64 68.64
CA LEU A 21 -5.12 51.66 70.07
C LEU A 21 -4.92 50.33 70.80
N GLU A 22 -3.70 50.19 71.31
CA GLU A 22 -3.14 49.14 72.17
C GLU A 22 -3.76 49.15 73.57
N GLY A 23 -3.90 47.96 74.14
CA GLY A 23 -3.91 47.73 75.59
C GLY A 23 -2.70 46.87 75.92
N ASP A 24 -1.96 47.24 76.98
CA ASP A 24 -0.68 46.63 77.37
C ASP A 24 -0.72 45.10 77.50
N ASP A 25 0.11 44.41 76.72
CA ASP A 25 0.57 43.03 76.92
C ASP A 25 1.93 42.99 77.65
N GLY A 26 2.07 41.99 78.53
CA GLY A 26 3.25 41.84 79.39
C GLY A 26 4.47 41.31 78.64
N ASN A 27 5.67 41.65 79.14
CA ASN A 27 6.97 41.32 78.53
C ASN A 27 7.09 39.89 77.95
N ASP A 28 7.43 39.81 76.68
CA ASP A 28 7.75 38.57 75.97
C ASP A 28 9.05 37.91 76.48
N GLY A 29 9.06 36.58 76.47
CA GLY A 29 10.26 35.78 76.70
C GLY A 29 11.23 35.81 75.51
N ALA A 30 12.50 35.47 75.75
CA ALA A 30 13.53 35.45 74.70
C ALA A 30 13.19 34.46 73.57
N ALA A 31 13.32 34.91 72.32
CA ALA A 31 13.11 34.07 71.13
C ALA A 31 14.09 32.88 71.10
N GLY A 32 13.56 31.70 70.76
CA GLY A 32 14.37 30.51 70.48
C GLY A 32 15.14 30.64 69.15
N VAL A 33 16.20 29.85 68.99
CA VAL A 33 16.97 29.78 67.74
C VAL A 33 16.19 28.94 66.72
N ASP A 34 16.06 29.44 65.49
CA ASP A 34 15.42 28.71 64.40
C ASP A 34 16.16 27.40 64.10
N GLY A 35 15.42 26.34 63.80
CA GLY A 35 15.97 25.06 63.37
C GLY A 35 16.51 25.10 61.94
N SER A 36 17.38 24.15 61.60
CA SER A 36 17.89 23.97 60.23
C SER A 36 16.75 23.64 59.26
N ASN A 37 16.78 24.21 58.04
CA ASN A 37 15.86 23.84 56.97
C ASN A 37 16.01 22.33 56.63
N GLY A 38 14.88 21.67 56.32
CA GLY A 38 14.88 20.27 55.86
C GLY A 38 15.42 20.13 54.43
N LEU A 39 15.79 18.91 54.04
CA LEU A 39 16.18 18.57 52.67
C LEU A 39 14.95 18.61 51.75
N ASN A 40 15.17 18.96 50.47
CA ASN A 40 14.12 18.97 49.46
C ASN A 40 13.85 17.55 48.96
N SER A 41 12.59 17.18 48.84
CA SER A 41 12.17 15.95 48.13
C SER A 41 11.94 16.31 46.66
N LEU A 42 12.55 15.55 45.76
CA LEU A 42 12.40 15.71 44.31
C LEU A 42 11.74 14.47 43.70
N THR A 43 11.04 14.69 42.59
CA THR A 43 10.46 13.65 41.76
C THR A 43 10.79 13.95 40.30
N VAL A 44 11.35 12.99 39.59
CA VAL A 44 11.68 13.09 38.17
C VAL A 44 10.81 12.12 37.39
N GLN A 45 10.33 12.59 36.24
CA GLN A 45 9.50 11.82 35.33
C GLN A 45 10.29 11.57 34.04
N THR A 46 10.38 10.30 33.64
CA THR A 46 11.03 9.88 32.39
C THR A 46 10.01 9.13 31.54
N ALA A 47 9.81 9.58 30.29
CA ALA A 47 8.98 8.87 29.34
C ALA A 47 9.70 7.59 28.87
N LEU A 48 8.97 6.49 28.78
CA LEU A 48 9.45 5.20 28.30
C LEU A 48 8.90 4.95 26.91
N ALA A 49 9.76 4.50 26.00
CA ALA A 49 9.37 4.13 24.65
C ALA A 49 8.59 2.81 24.63
N VAL A 50 7.92 2.53 23.51
CA VAL A 50 7.40 1.19 23.19
C VAL A 50 8.59 0.20 23.16
N GLY A 51 8.38 -1.02 23.65
CA GLY A 51 9.43 -2.04 23.82
C GLY A 51 10.28 -1.93 25.10
N ASP A 52 9.95 -1.01 26.03
CA ASP A 52 10.64 -0.93 27.33
C ASP A 52 10.43 -2.20 28.18
N ALA A 53 11.50 -2.67 28.82
CA ALA A 53 11.51 -3.92 29.57
C ALA A 53 10.54 -3.96 30.78
N ASN A 54 10.13 -2.80 31.31
CA ASN A 54 9.20 -2.69 32.45
C ASN A 54 7.79 -2.27 32.01
N CYS A 55 7.68 -1.50 30.92
CA CYS A 55 6.42 -1.12 30.31
C CYS A 55 6.46 -1.40 28.79
N PRO A 56 6.16 -2.63 28.35
CA PRO A 56 6.28 -3.01 26.94
C PRO A 56 5.49 -2.11 25.99
N ASN A 57 4.34 -1.60 26.43
CA ASN A 57 3.43 -0.77 25.64
C ASN A 57 3.64 0.74 25.86
N SER A 58 4.87 1.17 26.14
CA SER A 58 5.23 2.50 26.63
C SER A 58 4.73 2.82 28.05
N GLY A 59 5.21 3.93 28.58
CA GLY A 59 4.75 4.42 29.87
C GLY A 59 5.62 5.53 30.44
N VAL A 60 5.55 5.67 31.76
CA VAL A 60 6.29 6.70 32.48
C VAL A 60 6.94 6.09 33.71
N GLN A 61 8.25 6.29 33.85
CA GLN A 61 8.99 6.02 35.08
C GLN A 61 8.99 7.26 35.98
N PHE A 62 8.67 7.07 37.26
CA PHE A 62 8.76 8.08 38.30
C PHE A 62 9.84 7.68 39.30
N ASP A 63 10.86 8.52 39.41
CA ASP A 63 11.92 8.39 40.40
C ASP A 63 11.75 9.45 41.49
N SER A 64 11.85 9.06 42.76
CA SER A 64 11.75 9.99 43.89
C SER A 64 12.85 9.81 44.93
N GLY A 65 13.27 10.92 45.52
CA GLY A 65 14.35 10.94 46.50
C GLY A 65 14.56 12.30 47.15
N LEU A 66 15.51 12.33 48.08
CA LEU A 66 15.94 13.57 48.74
C LEU A 66 17.15 14.13 48.02
N ASP A 67 17.13 15.41 47.69
CA ASP A 67 18.28 16.17 47.20
C ASP A 67 19.27 16.36 48.35
N THR A 68 20.15 15.37 48.53
CA THR A 68 21.06 15.28 49.68
C THR A 68 22.28 16.18 49.51
N ASN A 69 22.62 16.50 48.26
CA ASN A 69 23.74 17.35 47.93
C ASN A 69 23.34 18.83 47.72
N ALA A 70 22.03 19.12 47.71
CA ALA A 70 21.41 20.42 47.54
C ALA A 70 21.72 21.10 46.19
N ASP A 71 21.89 20.31 45.12
CA ASP A 71 22.19 20.81 43.78
C ASP A 71 20.93 21.11 42.94
N GLY A 72 19.74 20.77 43.45
CA GLY A 72 18.46 21.02 42.81
C GLY A 72 18.09 20.01 41.71
N THR A 73 18.84 18.91 41.58
CA THR A 73 18.57 17.80 40.67
C THR A 73 18.50 16.49 41.45
N LEU A 74 17.84 15.48 40.89
CA LEU A 74 17.79 14.15 41.51
C LEU A 74 18.81 13.25 40.80
N GLY A 75 19.97 13.04 41.43
CA GLY A 75 21.00 12.15 40.91
C GLY A 75 20.62 10.67 41.09
N SER A 76 21.22 9.77 40.29
CA SER A 76 20.99 8.32 40.40
C SER A 76 21.21 7.76 41.80
N ASP A 77 22.15 8.35 42.53
CA ASP A 77 22.55 7.93 43.88
C ASP A 77 21.58 8.45 44.96
N GLU A 78 20.65 9.32 44.59
CA GLU A 78 19.67 9.98 45.47
C GLU A 78 18.26 9.40 45.30
N ILE A 79 18.04 8.58 44.28
CA ILE A 79 16.76 7.89 44.03
C ILE A 79 16.56 6.84 45.12
N THR A 80 15.47 6.97 45.85
CA THR A 80 15.09 6.06 46.94
C THR A 80 13.88 5.19 46.62
N ASP A 81 13.09 5.58 45.62
CA ASP A 81 11.94 4.83 45.15
C ASP A 81 11.73 5.08 43.65
N THR A 82 11.47 4.00 42.91
CA THR A 82 11.17 4.02 41.48
C THR A 82 9.84 3.31 41.28
N SER A 83 8.94 3.95 40.54
CA SER A 83 7.63 3.39 40.20
C SER A 83 7.31 3.60 38.73
N TYR A 84 6.51 2.69 38.17
CA TYR A 84 6.15 2.68 36.77
C TYR A 84 4.65 2.88 36.63
N VAL A 85 4.25 3.74 35.70
CA VAL A 85 2.88 3.84 35.22
C VAL A 85 2.93 3.44 33.75
N CYS A 86 2.64 2.17 33.50
CA CYS A 86 2.61 1.63 32.14
C CYS A 86 1.26 1.94 31.49
N SER A 87 1.29 2.19 30.19
CA SER A 87 0.08 2.14 29.38
C SER A 87 -0.47 0.72 29.43
N PRO A 88 -1.77 0.51 29.69
CA PRO A 88 -2.36 -0.82 29.67
C PRO A 88 -2.18 -1.44 28.28
N GLY A 89 -1.97 -2.75 28.22
CA GLY A 89 -2.16 -3.47 26.96
C GLY A 89 -3.61 -3.39 26.55
N SER A 90 -3.86 -3.00 25.31
CA SER A 90 -5.18 -3.09 24.72
C SER A 90 -5.54 -4.58 24.63
N SER A 91 -6.64 -4.98 25.26
CA SER A 91 -7.27 -6.29 25.04
C SER A 91 -8.65 -6.15 24.41
N GLU A 92 -9.06 -4.91 24.16
CA GLU A 92 -10.30 -4.47 23.53
C GLU A 92 -9.98 -3.11 22.90
N VAL A 93 -10.19 -3.03 21.60
CA VAL A 93 -10.03 -1.81 20.80
C VAL A 93 -11.10 -0.81 21.23
N ALA A 94 -10.68 0.36 21.72
CA ALA A 94 -11.58 1.48 21.94
C ALA A 94 -11.64 2.36 20.68
N THR A 95 -12.67 3.21 20.58
CA THR A 95 -13.00 4.21 19.53
C THR A 95 -11.84 5.14 19.07
N GLY A 96 -10.62 4.97 19.61
CA GLY A 96 -9.42 5.71 19.27
C GLY A 96 -8.41 4.97 18.39
N GLU A 97 -8.73 3.84 17.77
CA GLU A 97 -7.74 3.15 16.91
C GLU A 97 -7.67 3.72 15.49
N LEU A 98 -8.78 4.22 14.92
CA LEU A 98 -8.69 5.16 13.79
C LEU A 98 -7.79 6.35 14.16
N LEU A 99 -7.76 6.81 15.42
CA LEU A 99 -6.89 7.94 15.81
C LEU A 99 -5.39 7.64 15.66
N THR A 100 -4.93 6.39 15.73
CA THR A 100 -3.51 6.07 15.51
C THR A 100 -3.13 6.29 14.05
N THR A 101 -3.96 5.79 13.12
CA THR A 101 -3.83 6.02 11.68
C THR A 101 -4.02 7.49 11.32
N LEU A 102 -5.03 8.16 11.89
CA LEU A 102 -5.43 9.52 11.52
C LEU A 102 -4.58 10.64 12.16
N ASN A 103 -3.82 10.38 13.23
CA ASN A 103 -3.01 11.40 13.92
C ASN A 103 -1.50 11.28 13.65
N ASN A 104 -1.04 10.31 12.86
CA ASN A 104 0.36 10.27 12.45
C ASN A 104 0.70 11.49 11.58
N ASP A 105 1.94 11.99 11.69
CA ASP A 105 2.45 13.14 10.95
C ASP A 105 2.29 12.98 9.42
N TRP A 106 2.51 11.76 8.88
CA TRP A 106 2.33 11.44 7.46
C TRP A 106 0.88 11.61 7.01
N PHE A 107 -0.06 11.09 7.80
CA PHE A 107 -1.48 11.20 7.53
C PHE A 107 -1.92 12.67 7.53
N ILE A 108 -1.52 13.42 8.56
CA ILE A 108 -1.87 14.85 8.69
C ILE A 108 -1.28 15.66 7.52
N ALA A 109 -0.03 15.37 7.14
CA ALA A 109 0.64 16.05 6.05
C ALA A 109 -0.02 15.76 4.69
N ALA A 110 -0.32 14.50 4.39
CA ALA A 110 -0.96 14.09 3.14
C ALA A 110 -2.41 14.57 3.05
N SER A 111 -3.17 14.55 4.15
CA SER A 111 -4.50 15.17 4.24
C SER A 111 -4.45 16.69 3.98
N ALA A 112 -3.45 17.38 4.53
CA ALA A 112 -3.24 18.79 4.25
C ALA A 112 -2.82 19.06 2.78
N GLU A 113 -2.04 18.16 2.17
CA GLU A 113 -1.69 18.22 0.74
C GLU A 113 -2.93 18.09 -0.14
N VAL A 114 -3.82 17.15 0.15
CA VAL A 114 -5.12 17.03 -0.54
C VAL A 114 -5.94 18.32 -0.41
N GLU A 115 -6.01 18.93 0.77
CA GLU A 115 -6.73 20.19 0.96
C GLU A 115 -6.09 21.37 0.20
N ASN A 116 -4.75 21.42 0.15
CA ASN A 116 -4.04 22.40 -0.66
C ASN A 116 -4.31 22.20 -2.17
N ASN A 117 -4.32 20.95 -2.64
CA ASN A 117 -4.59 20.61 -4.03
C ASN A 117 -6.01 21.01 -4.46
N LYS A 118 -7.00 20.86 -3.56
CA LYS A 118 -8.34 21.44 -3.76
C LYS A 118 -8.26 22.94 -3.97
N GLN A 119 -7.59 23.65 -3.08
CA GLN A 119 -7.49 25.10 -3.16
C GLN A 119 -6.80 25.56 -4.46
N VAL A 120 -5.75 24.86 -4.91
CA VAL A 120 -5.08 25.14 -6.20
C VAL A 120 -6.04 24.97 -7.37
N TRP A 121 -6.83 23.89 -7.37
CA TRP A 121 -7.84 23.67 -8.39
C TRP A 121 -8.93 24.75 -8.36
N MET A 122 -9.35 25.16 -7.17
CA MET A 122 -10.34 26.21 -6.97
C MET A 122 -9.84 27.57 -7.50
N ASP A 123 -8.59 27.92 -7.21
CA ASP A 123 -7.98 29.16 -7.73
C ASP A 123 -7.85 29.12 -9.27
N ALA A 124 -7.49 27.97 -9.83
CA ALA A 124 -7.31 27.77 -11.27
C ALA A 124 -8.64 27.84 -12.05
N THR A 125 -9.74 27.39 -11.44
CA THR A 125 -11.06 27.32 -12.09
C THR A 125 -11.96 28.52 -11.73
N GLY A 126 -11.68 29.26 -10.65
CA GLY A 126 -12.40 30.47 -10.21
C GLY A 126 -12.06 31.77 -10.96
N THR A 127 -10.96 31.81 -11.71
CA THR A 127 -10.62 32.95 -12.59
C THR A 127 -11.15 32.72 -14.01
N SER A 128 -12.38 33.19 -14.27
CA SER A 128 -13.11 33.07 -15.54
C SER A 128 -12.25 33.24 -16.81
N ALA A 129 -11.89 32.14 -17.47
CA ALA A 129 -11.51 32.15 -18.88
C ALA A 129 -12.74 31.72 -19.71
N SER A 130 -13.34 32.69 -20.41
CA SER A 130 -14.45 32.44 -21.33
C SER A 130 -14.00 31.50 -22.46
N ILE A 131 -14.42 30.25 -22.42
CA ILE A 131 -14.34 29.36 -23.58
C ILE A 131 -15.74 29.25 -24.19
N SER A 132 -15.88 29.79 -25.40
CA SER A 132 -17.08 29.67 -26.20
C SER A 132 -17.09 28.37 -27.00
N SER A 133 -18.26 27.73 -27.00
CA SER A 133 -18.86 26.89 -28.03
C SER A 133 -18.26 25.49 -28.32
N ALA A 134 -18.86 24.48 -27.70
CA ALA A 134 -19.75 23.49 -28.33
C ALA A 134 -20.52 22.79 -27.19
N ASN A 135 -21.73 22.29 -27.44
CA ASN A 135 -22.65 21.71 -26.44
C ASN A 135 -22.02 20.56 -25.63
N ILE A 136 -21.31 20.91 -24.57
CA ILE A 136 -21.06 20.09 -23.39
C ILE A 136 -21.76 20.86 -22.29
N GLU A 137 -22.72 20.25 -21.58
CA GLU A 137 -23.28 20.79 -20.34
C GLU A 137 -22.18 20.76 -19.27
N VAL A 138 -21.13 21.56 -19.43
CA VAL A 138 -20.18 21.83 -18.35
C VAL A 138 -20.90 22.80 -17.43
N ALA A 139 -21.17 22.38 -16.19
CA ALA A 139 -21.63 23.27 -15.13
C ALA A 139 -20.68 24.48 -15.09
N GLN A 140 -21.17 25.65 -15.48
CA GLN A 140 -20.37 26.87 -15.41
C GLN A 140 -20.33 27.34 -13.97
N VAL A 141 -19.16 27.28 -13.36
CA VAL A 141 -18.94 27.85 -12.04
C VAL A 141 -18.79 29.37 -12.19
N ALA A 142 -19.74 30.14 -11.65
CA ALA A 142 -19.80 31.57 -11.91
C ALA A 142 -18.97 32.40 -10.91
N ASN A 143 -18.60 31.82 -9.77
CA ASN A 143 -17.81 32.47 -8.72
C ASN A 143 -17.16 31.43 -7.77
N ASP A 144 -16.22 31.89 -6.95
CA ASP A 144 -15.51 31.04 -5.99
C ASP A 144 -16.44 30.35 -4.99
N GLU A 145 -17.55 30.96 -4.57
CA GLU A 145 -18.50 30.36 -3.59
C GLU A 145 -19.22 29.14 -4.18
N GLU A 146 -19.65 29.21 -5.44
CA GLU A 146 -20.22 28.07 -6.17
C GLU A 146 -19.18 26.95 -6.35
N LEU A 147 -17.91 27.32 -6.57
CA LEU A 147 -16.82 26.37 -6.70
C LEU A 147 -16.51 25.65 -5.39
N GLN A 148 -16.45 26.38 -4.28
CA GLN A 148 -16.27 25.78 -2.96
C GLN A 148 -17.43 24.83 -2.65
N ALA A 149 -18.67 25.23 -2.98
CA ALA A 149 -19.85 24.41 -2.77
C ALA A 149 -19.81 23.14 -3.64
N MET A 150 -19.33 23.23 -4.89
CA MET A 150 -19.15 22.05 -5.75
C MET A 150 -18.07 21.11 -5.23
N VAL A 151 -16.90 21.62 -4.81
CA VAL A 151 -15.84 20.77 -4.24
C VAL A 151 -16.30 20.11 -2.94
N ALA A 152 -17.04 20.85 -2.10
CA ALA A 152 -17.62 20.28 -0.89
C ALA A 152 -18.67 19.21 -1.21
N ASP A 153 -19.46 19.40 -2.27
CA ASP A 153 -20.39 18.38 -2.76
C ASP A 153 -19.64 17.17 -3.33
N LEU A 154 -18.42 17.30 -3.87
CA LEU A 154 -17.65 16.17 -4.42
C LEU A 154 -17.13 15.16 -3.38
N ARG A 155 -17.10 15.51 -2.09
CA ARG A 155 -16.75 14.56 -1.03
C ARG A 155 -17.80 13.47 -0.95
N GLY A 156 -17.37 12.20 -0.91
CA GLY A 156 -18.29 11.05 -0.81
C GLY A 156 -19.15 10.81 -2.06
N LYS A 157 -18.82 11.42 -3.21
CA LYS A 157 -19.56 11.20 -4.47
C LYS A 157 -19.17 9.91 -5.18
N ALA A 158 -17.98 9.37 -4.93
CA ALA A 158 -17.61 8.08 -5.45
C ALA A 158 -18.39 7.00 -4.68
N LYS A 159 -19.42 6.44 -5.32
CA LYS A 159 -20.06 5.19 -4.89
C LYS A 159 -19.00 4.08 -4.92
N ASN A 160 -18.21 4.03 -5.98
CA ASN A 160 -17.20 3.01 -6.23
C ASN A 160 -15.78 3.60 -6.28
N VAL A 161 -14.79 2.88 -5.75
CA VAL A 161 -13.38 3.26 -5.85
C VAL A 161 -12.58 2.07 -6.35
N ILE A 162 -11.78 2.28 -7.40
CA ILE A 162 -10.89 1.27 -7.97
C ILE A 162 -9.44 1.76 -7.93
N LEU A 163 -8.58 1.02 -7.26
CA LEU A 163 -7.14 1.24 -7.23
C LEU A 163 -6.43 0.19 -8.09
N PHE A 164 -5.87 0.64 -9.20
CA PHE A 164 -5.02 -0.17 -10.07
C PHE A 164 -3.54 0.07 -9.76
N VAL A 165 -2.82 -1.00 -9.44
CA VAL A 165 -1.38 -1.00 -9.15
C VAL A 165 -0.64 -1.87 -10.16
N GLY A 166 0.18 -1.25 -11.00
CA GLY A 166 1.19 -1.98 -11.78
C GLY A 166 2.45 -2.09 -10.93
N ASP A 167 2.70 -3.24 -10.30
CA ASP A 167 3.87 -3.44 -9.43
C ASP A 167 5.16 -3.22 -10.27
N GLY A 168 6.03 -2.32 -9.84
CA GLY A 168 7.23 -1.94 -10.60
C GLY A 168 6.98 -1.14 -11.89
N MET A 169 5.75 -0.69 -12.16
CA MET A 169 5.40 0.01 -13.41
C MET A 169 5.87 1.49 -13.44
N GLY A 170 7.18 1.71 -13.39
CA GLY A 170 7.80 3.03 -13.47
C GLY A 170 7.56 3.76 -14.80
N ILE A 171 7.97 5.03 -14.87
CA ILE A 171 7.73 5.90 -16.05
C ILE A 171 8.37 5.33 -17.33
N SER A 172 9.54 4.69 -17.22
CA SER A 172 10.21 4.03 -18.35
C SER A 172 9.40 2.83 -18.83
N THR A 173 8.84 2.03 -17.94
CA THR A 173 7.95 0.90 -18.24
C THR A 173 6.70 1.36 -18.99
N ILE A 174 5.99 2.37 -18.46
CA ILE A 174 4.82 2.96 -19.12
C ILE A 174 5.17 3.47 -20.52
N THR A 175 6.29 4.18 -20.66
CA THR A 175 6.74 4.73 -21.94
C THR A 175 7.02 3.62 -22.95
N ALA A 176 7.72 2.57 -22.55
CA ALA A 176 8.07 1.45 -23.41
C ALA A 176 6.84 0.61 -23.78
N ALA A 177 5.94 0.34 -22.84
CA ALA A 177 4.70 -0.40 -23.06
C ALA A 177 3.78 0.36 -24.02
N ARG A 178 3.63 1.68 -23.85
CA ARG A 178 2.88 2.54 -24.77
C ARG A 178 3.40 2.46 -26.20
N ILE A 179 4.73 2.48 -26.38
CA ILE A 179 5.36 2.34 -27.71
C ILE A 179 5.09 0.95 -28.27
N LEU A 180 5.27 -0.10 -27.47
CA LEU A 180 5.01 -1.49 -27.87
C LEU A 180 3.56 -1.66 -28.34
N ASP A 181 2.59 -1.21 -27.56
CA ASP A 181 1.17 -1.28 -27.88
C ASP A 181 0.85 -0.60 -29.22
N GLY A 182 1.40 0.60 -29.45
CA GLY A 182 1.22 1.29 -30.73
C GLY A 182 1.85 0.53 -31.90
N GLN A 183 3.00 -0.11 -31.69
CA GLN A 183 3.67 -0.96 -32.69
C GLN A 183 2.87 -2.22 -33.01
N LEU A 184 2.29 -2.87 -31.99
CA LEU A 184 1.39 -4.03 -32.16
C LEU A 184 0.12 -3.65 -32.93
N LYS A 185 -0.35 -2.40 -32.81
CA LYS A 185 -1.45 -1.83 -33.60
C LYS A 185 -1.04 -1.37 -35.00
N GLY A 186 0.21 -1.58 -35.41
CA GLY A 186 0.74 -1.21 -36.74
C GLY A 186 1.03 0.28 -36.91
N LEU A 187 1.14 1.04 -35.82
CA LEU A 187 1.60 2.43 -35.79
C LEU A 187 3.11 2.49 -35.55
N ASP A 188 3.69 3.69 -35.56
CA ASP A 188 5.11 3.86 -35.21
C ASP A 188 5.36 3.58 -33.71
N GLY A 189 4.40 3.95 -32.87
CA GLY A 189 4.34 3.58 -31.46
C GLY A 189 4.35 4.77 -30.52
N GLU A 190 5.24 5.74 -30.74
CA GLU A 190 5.50 6.83 -29.79
C GLU A 190 4.32 7.81 -29.60
N GLU A 191 3.40 7.87 -30.56
CA GLU A 191 2.16 8.67 -30.50
C GLU A 191 1.00 7.98 -29.78
N ASN A 192 1.13 6.69 -29.49
CA ASN A 192 0.06 5.91 -28.88
C ASN A 192 -0.19 6.36 -27.44
N GLN A 193 -1.33 5.96 -26.88
CA GLN A 193 -1.66 6.15 -25.46
C GLN A 193 -2.27 4.85 -24.92
N LEU A 194 -1.75 4.38 -23.79
CA LEU A 194 -2.42 3.36 -22.99
C LEU A 194 -3.75 3.92 -22.45
N SER A 195 -4.64 3.04 -21.98
CA SER A 195 -5.98 3.39 -21.45
C SER A 195 -5.93 4.53 -20.44
N PHE A 196 -5.18 4.36 -19.34
CA PHE A 196 -4.99 5.38 -18.30
C PHE A 196 -4.21 6.61 -18.76
N GLY A 197 -3.44 6.52 -19.87
CA GLY A 197 -2.78 7.67 -20.48
C GLY A 197 -3.75 8.71 -21.07
N LYS A 198 -5.05 8.40 -21.11
CA LYS A 198 -6.14 9.28 -21.55
C LYS A 198 -6.89 9.91 -20.37
N PHE A 199 -6.61 9.50 -19.13
CA PHE A 199 -7.27 10.03 -17.95
C PHE A 199 -6.98 11.54 -17.80
N PRO A 200 -7.96 12.32 -17.33
CA PRO A 200 -7.86 13.79 -17.32
C PRO A 200 -6.85 14.34 -16.32
N PHE A 201 -6.52 13.58 -15.28
CA PHE A 201 -5.62 14.01 -14.21
C PHE A 201 -4.42 13.08 -14.08
N SER A 202 -3.26 13.70 -13.83
CA SER A 202 -2.00 12.99 -13.65
C SER A 202 -1.07 13.75 -12.72
N GLY A 203 -0.29 13.01 -11.94
CA GLY A 203 0.70 13.53 -11.01
C GLY A 203 1.85 12.54 -10.83
N LEU A 204 2.79 12.90 -9.96
CA LEU A 204 3.90 12.05 -9.53
C LEU A 204 3.72 11.64 -8.06
N SER A 205 4.23 10.47 -7.73
CA SER A 205 4.21 9.85 -6.41
C SER A 205 5.65 9.56 -5.96
N LYS A 206 6.05 10.08 -4.80
CA LYS A 206 7.35 9.78 -4.17
C LYS A 206 7.27 8.49 -3.37
N THR A 207 8.04 7.48 -3.76
CA THR A 207 7.83 6.08 -3.35
C THR A 207 8.67 5.61 -2.16
N TYR A 208 9.63 6.41 -1.68
CA TYR A 208 10.50 6.01 -0.56
C TYR A 208 9.72 5.50 0.66
N ASN A 209 10.21 4.43 1.29
CA ASN A 209 9.79 3.99 2.62
C ASN A 209 10.48 4.84 3.71
N VAL A 210 10.00 4.75 4.94
CA VAL A 210 10.55 5.56 6.05
C VAL A 210 12.05 5.27 6.25
N ASP A 211 12.46 4.00 6.16
CA ASP A 211 13.85 3.55 6.31
C ASP A 211 14.63 3.38 4.99
N ALA A 212 13.99 3.50 3.82
CA ALA A 212 14.63 3.21 2.53
C ALA A 212 14.30 4.19 1.39
N GLN A 213 15.34 4.64 0.67
CA GLN A 213 15.20 5.49 -0.52
C GLN A 213 14.65 4.73 -1.74
N THR A 214 15.06 3.48 -1.89
CA THR A 214 14.49 2.55 -2.86
C THR A 214 13.60 1.62 -2.06
N PRO A 215 12.28 1.66 -2.29
CA PRO A 215 11.32 0.97 -1.44
C PRO A 215 11.16 -0.51 -1.83
N ASP A 216 10.32 -1.22 -1.07
CA ASP A 216 9.71 -2.47 -1.47
C ASP A 216 8.17 -2.35 -1.55
N SER A 217 7.52 -3.33 -2.18
CA SER A 217 6.06 -3.36 -2.38
C SER A 217 5.23 -3.33 -1.07
N ALA A 218 5.78 -3.83 0.04
CA ALA A 218 5.05 -3.93 1.30
C ALA A 218 4.80 -2.55 1.92
N GLY A 219 5.86 -1.76 2.10
CA GLY A 219 5.71 -0.44 2.69
C GLY A 219 5.05 0.56 1.74
N THR A 220 5.24 0.44 0.42
CA THR A 220 4.60 1.31 -0.58
C THR A 220 3.11 1.07 -0.67
N MET A 221 2.66 -0.20 -0.71
CA MET A 221 1.24 -0.49 -0.74
C MET A 221 0.57 -0.13 0.58
N THR A 222 1.24 -0.37 1.73
CA THR A 222 0.76 0.13 3.03
C THR A 222 0.53 1.64 2.98
N ALA A 223 1.44 2.43 2.38
CA ALA A 223 1.22 3.86 2.19
C ALA A 223 -0.02 4.17 1.34
N MET A 224 -0.21 3.48 0.21
CA MET A 224 -1.32 3.75 -0.71
C MET A 224 -2.70 3.42 -0.12
N VAL A 225 -2.80 2.43 0.78
CA VAL A 225 -4.08 1.98 1.32
C VAL A 225 -4.34 2.36 2.76
N SER A 226 -3.38 2.86 3.53
CA SER A 226 -3.60 3.39 4.88
C SER A 226 -3.40 4.91 5.00
N GLY A 227 -2.70 5.52 4.04
CA GLY A 227 -2.29 6.93 4.13
C GLY A 227 -1.07 7.16 5.03
N VAL A 228 -0.43 6.10 5.54
CA VAL A 228 0.77 6.20 6.39
C VAL A 228 1.92 5.42 5.75
N LYS A 229 3.08 6.08 5.63
CA LYS A 229 4.31 5.42 5.18
C LYS A 229 4.91 4.61 6.31
N THR A 230 5.48 3.46 5.98
CA THR A 230 6.16 2.57 6.93
C THR A 230 7.50 2.09 6.37
N ASP A 231 8.17 1.22 7.11
CA ASP A 231 9.46 0.61 6.82
C ASP A 231 9.38 -0.46 5.72
N VAL A 232 10.53 -0.86 5.18
CA VAL A 232 10.63 -1.91 4.16
C VAL A 232 10.27 -3.29 4.71
N GLY A 233 9.39 -3.99 4.02
CA GLY A 233 9.08 -5.40 4.24
C GLY A 233 8.10 -5.69 5.37
N VAL A 234 7.41 -4.68 5.88
CA VAL A 234 6.31 -4.80 6.86
C VAL A 234 4.98 -4.42 6.19
N ILE A 235 3.88 -4.99 6.67
CA ILE A 235 2.58 -4.90 6.01
C ILE A 235 1.54 -4.37 6.99
N GLY A 236 0.83 -3.29 6.60
CA GLY A 236 -0.35 -2.80 7.33
C GLY A 236 -0.06 -2.26 8.74
N VAL A 237 1.19 -1.87 9.00
CA VAL A 237 1.64 -1.36 10.31
C VAL A 237 2.47 -0.09 10.13
N ASP A 238 2.49 0.78 11.14
CA ASP A 238 3.26 2.03 11.13
C ASP A 238 4.78 1.80 11.28
N GLU A 239 5.56 2.90 11.28
CA GLU A 239 7.02 2.85 11.33
C GLU A 239 7.61 2.48 12.70
N ASP A 240 6.81 2.34 13.77
CA ASP A 240 7.30 1.92 15.09
C ASP A 240 7.42 0.39 15.20
N ILE A 241 7.05 -0.35 14.16
CA ILE A 241 7.23 -1.80 14.02
C ILE A 241 8.71 -2.22 14.03
N GLU A 242 9.03 -3.35 14.67
CA GLU A 242 10.30 -4.04 14.44
C GLU A 242 10.09 -5.21 13.47
N ARG A 243 10.71 -5.13 12.29
CA ARG A 243 10.57 -6.16 11.26
C ARG A 243 10.98 -7.55 11.77
N GLY A 244 10.11 -8.52 11.57
CA GLY A 244 10.30 -9.91 12.01
C GLY A 244 9.93 -10.17 13.48
N GLU A 245 9.58 -9.14 14.25
CA GLU A 245 9.20 -9.26 15.66
C GLU A 245 7.69 -9.10 15.81
N CYS A 246 6.97 -10.21 15.74
CA CYS A 246 5.50 -10.18 15.78
C CYS A 246 4.89 -9.46 17.01
N SER A 247 5.57 -9.49 18.16
CA SER A 247 5.06 -8.82 19.36
C SER A 247 4.94 -7.30 19.23
N THR A 248 5.55 -6.69 18.20
CA THR A 248 5.44 -5.26 17.93
C THR A 248 4.33 -4.92 16.94
N VAL A 249 3.58 -5.90 16.43
CA VAL A 249 2.40 -5.62 15.58
C VAL A 249 1.33 -4.91 16.41
N ALA A 250 1.06 -5.43 17.62
CA ALA A 250 0.06 -4.89 18.52
C ALA A 250 0.34 -3.44 18.91
N GLY A 251 -0.59 -2.55 18.57
CA GLY A 251 -0.52 -1.11 18.78
C GLY A 251 0.01 -0.29 17.61
N ASN A 252 0.53 -0.95 16.57
CA ASN A 252 1.09 -0.33 15.37
C ASN A 252 0.24 -0.62 14.12
N GLU A 253 -0.90 -1.31 14.24
CA GLU A 253 -1.79 -1.63 13.13
C GLU A 253 -2.40 -0.38 12.49
N LEU A 254 -2.45 -0.35 11.16
CA LEU A 254 -3.02 0.73 10.38
C LEU A 254 -4.30 0.28 9.70
N VAL A 255 -5.37 1.08 9.77
CA VAL A 255 -6.63 0.76 9.10
C VAL A 255 -6.52 1.07 7.60
N THR A 256 -6.95 0.14 6.75
CA THR A 256 -6.85 0.26 5.29
C THR A 256 -8.13 0.77 4.63
N ALA A 257 -8.04 1.25 3.40
CA ALA A 257 -9.19 1.65 2.59
C ALA A 257 -10.15 0.48 2.32
N LEU A 258 -9.65 -0.76 2.25
CA LEU A 258 -10.46 -1.97 2.11
C LEU A 258 -11.29 -2.19 3.38
N GLU A 259 -10.64 -2.17 4.56
CA GLU A 259 -11.31 -2.31 5.86
C GLU A 259 -12.35 -1.20 6.08
N LEU A 260 -12.02 0.05 5.73
CA LEU A 260 -12.96 1.17 5.86
C LEU A 260 -14.15 1.05 4.89
N ALA A 261 -13.93 0.56 3.66
CA ALA A 261 -15.02 0.33 2.72
C ALA A 261 -15.95 -0.78 3.21
N GLU A 262 -15.39 -1.88 3.74
CA GLU A 262 -16.12 -2.98 4.35
C GLU A 262 -16.98 -2.49 5.51
N ILE A 263 -16.39 -1.76 6.47
CA ILE A 263 -17.13 -1.19 7.62
C ILE A 263 -18.24 -0.25 7.13
N ALA A 264 -18.02 0.50 6.04
CA ALA A 264 -19.03 1.37 5.44
C ALA A 264 -20.17 0.61 4.71
N GLY A 265 -20.15 -0.72 4.69
CA GLY A 265 -21.16 -1.57 4.05
C GLY A 265 -21.02 -1.65 2.52
N LYS A 266 -19.86 -1.27 1.99
CA LYS A 266 -19.53 -1.43 0.56
C LYS A 266 -18.95 -2.81 0.34
N SER A 267 -19.16 -3.34 -0.86
CA SER A 267 -18.53 -4.59 -1.25
C SER A 267 -17.03 -4.41 -1.48
N THR A 268 -16.24 -5.43 -1.21
CA THR A 268 -14.78 -5.35 -1.23
C THR A 268 -14.15 -6.44 -2.08
N GLY A 269 -13.15 -6.04 -2.88
CA GLY A 269 -12.50 -6.92 -3.85
C GLY A 269 -10.99 -6.73 -3.95
N ILE A 270 -10.29 -7.85 -4.15
CA ILE A 270 -8.83 -7.92 -4.34
C ILE A 270 -8.55 -8.83 -5.54
N ILE A 271 -7.90 -8.28 -6.55
CA ILE A 271 -7.36 -9.02 -7.70
C ILE A 271 -5.86 -8.83 -7.76
N SER A 272 -5.12 -9.90 -8.02
CA SER A 272 -3.69 -9.85 -8.30
C SER A 272 -3.24 -10.94 -9.26
N THR A 273 -2.31 -10.64 -10.17
CA THR A 273 -1.57 -11.68 -10.92
C THR A 273 -0.40 -12.29 -10.13
N ALA A 274 -0.07 -11.72 -8.97
CA ALA A 274 0.83 -12.34 -8.00
C ALA A 274 0.09 -13.36 -7.13
N ARG A 275 0.76 -13.82 -6.07
CA ARG A 275 0.07 -14.58 -5.02
C ARG A 275 -0.82 -13.61 -4.27
N ILE A 276 -2.02 -14.02 -3.88
CA ILE A 276 -2.93 -13.14 -3.13
C ILE A 276 -2.39 -12.81 -1.71
N THR A 277 -1.40 -13.58 -1.26
CA THR A 277 -0.60 -13.38 -0.05
C THR A 277 0.65 -12.53 -0.27
N HIS A 278 0.95 -12.15 -1.51
CA HIS A 278 2.07 -11.26 -1.83
C HIS A 278 1.85 -9.87 -1.22
N ALA A 279 2.92 -9.09 -1.06
CA ALA A 279 2.90 -7.85 -0.29
C ALA A 279 1.82 -6.84 -0.72
N THR A 280 1.63 -6.63 -2.02
CA THR A 280 0.64 -5.67 -2.54
C THR A 280 -0.80 -6.06 -2.18
N PRO A 281 -1.31 -7.26 -2.51
CA PRO A 281 -2.65 -7.63 -2.06
C PRO A 281 -2.72 -7.79 -0.54
N ALA A 282 -1.68 -8.34 0.11
CA ALA A 282 -1.67 -8.51 1.56
C ALA A 282 -1.81 -7.20 2.33
N ALA A 283 -1.22 -6.10 1.86
CA ALA A 283 -1.33 -4.80 2.53
C ALA A 283 -2.74 -4.21 2.57
N THR A 284 -3.71 -4.77 1.84
CA THR A 284 -5.11 -4.33 1.95
C THR A 284 -5.82 -4.96 3.15
N TYR A 285 -5.40 -6.13 3.65
CA TYR A 285 -6.13 -6.89 4.67
C TYR A 285 -5.28 -7.38 5.86
N ALA A 286 -3.96 -7.54 5.69
CA ALA A 286 -3.09 -8.14 6.69
C ALA A 286 -2.33 -7.08 7.51
N LYS A 287 -1.99 -7.46 8.74
CA LYS A 287 -1.04 -6.78 9.63
C LYS A 287 0.10 -7.77 9.90
N SER A 288 1.29 -7.51 9.35
CA SER A 288 2.43 -8.44 9.48
C SER A 288 3.76 -7.72 9.67
N ALA A 289 4.55 -8.23 10.62
CA ALA A 289 5.91 -7.77 10.87
C ALA A 289 6.91 -8.22 9.79
N ASP A 290 6.55 -9.18 8.92
CA ASP A 290 7.36 -9.51 7.74
C ASP A 290 6.47 -9.96 6.58
N ARG A 291 6.70 -9.36 5.40
CA ARG A 291 5.98 -9.70 4.16
C ARG A 291 6.15 -11.15 3.70
N ASN A 292 7.20 -11.83 4.16
CA ASN A 292 7.46 -13.22 3.78
C ASN A 292 6.67 -14.23 4.60
N TRP A 293 5.92 -13.82 5.63
CA TRP A 293 5.07 -14.71 6.42
C TRP A 293 3.76 -15.04 5.68
N GLU A 294 3.87 -15.45 4.41
CA GLU A 294 2.74 -15.76 3.54
C GLU A 294 1.94 -16.96 4.07
N ASP A 295 2.64 -17.98 4.59
CA ASP A 295 2.06 -19.04 5.42
C ASP A 295 2.96 -19.42 6.60
N ILE A 296 2.42 -20.24 7.51
CA ILE A 296 3.08 -20.69 8.74
C ILE A 296 4.47 -21.34 8.55
N SER A 297 4.75 -21.90 7.36
CA SER A 297 6.03 -22.55 7.05
C SER A 297 7.19 -21.57 6.80
N ASP A 298 6.87 -20.32 6.47
CA ASP A 298 7.85 -19.24 6.27
C ASP A 298 8.12 -18.45 7.56
N MET A 299 7.39 -18.74 8.64
CA MET A 299 7.49 -18.04 9.91
C MET A 299 8.56 -18.66 10.83
N PRO A 300 9.26 -17.83 11.64
CA PRO A 300 10.16 -18.34 12.66
C PRO A 300 9.37 -19.00 13.82
N GLU A 301 9.98 -20.01 14.45
CA GLU A 301 9.31 -20.86 15.46
C GLU A 301 8.78 -20.06 16.67
N ASP A 302 9.46 -18.98 17.04
CA ASP A 302 9.06 -18.07 18.11
C ASP A 302 7.80 -17.26 17.76
N ALA A 303 7.70 -16.72 16.54
CA ALA A 303 6.48 -16.07 16.06
C ALA A 303 5.29 -17.04 16.04
N VAL A 304 5.49 -18.25 15.51
CA VAL A 304 4.44 -19.30 15.53
C VAL A 304 4.03 -19.64 16.97
N THR A 305 5.00 -19.80 17.88
CA THR A 305 4.73 -20.11 19.29
C THR A 305 4.02 -18.96 20.01
N ALA A 306 4.28 -17.71 19.61
CA ALA A 306 3.63 -16.52 20.13
C ALA A 306 2.17 -16.37 19.63
N GLY A 307 1.75 -17.17 18.66
CA GLY A 307 0.38 -17.16 18.12
C GLY A 307 0.17 -16.13 17.02
N CYS A 308 1.24 -15.73 16.33
CA CYS A 308 1.19 -14.79 15.23
C CYS A 308 0.49 -15.42 14.02
N PRO A 309 -0.54 -14.78 13.46
CA PRO A 309 -1.22 -15.31 12.29
C PRO A 309 -0.40 -15.04 11.02
N ASP A 310 -0.30 -16.06 10.16
CA ASP A 310 0.27 -15.91 8.81
C ASP A 310 -0.69 -15.15 7.88
N ILE A 311 -0.17 -14.57 6.79
CA ILE A 311 -0.95 -13.72 5.88
C ILE A 311 -2.12 -14.49 5.26
N ALA A 312 -1.94 -15.75 4.85
CA ALA A 312 -3.04 -16.57 4.33
C ALA A 312 -4.16 -16.80 5.36
N ASP A 313 -3.80 -17.02 6.62
CA ASP A 313 -4.75 -17.13 7.73
C ASP A 313 -5.51 -15.81 7.98
N GLN A 314 -4.81 -14.66 7.88
CA GLN A 314 -5.43 -13.35 8.02
C GLN A 314 -6.45 -13.05 6.90
N LEU A 315 -6.18 -13.50 5.67
CA LEU A 315 -7.11 -13.36 4.54
C LEU A 315 -8.40 -14.16 4.77
N VAL A 316 -8.26 -15.45 5.09
CA VAL A 316 -9.43 -16.33 5.27
C VAL A 316 -10.28 -15.92 6.48
N ASN A 317 -9.65 -15.36 7.52
CA ASN A 317 -10.35 -14.87 8.70
C ASN A 317 -10.57 -13.35 8.67
N PHE A 318 -10.53 -12.70 7.51
CA PHE A 318 -10.66 -11.24 7.40
C PHE A 318 -11.88 -10.69 8.15
N GLU A 319 -13.07 -11.27 7.91
CA GLU A 319 -14.33 -10.89 8.59
C GLU A 319 -14.17 -10.97 10.12
N THR A 320 -13.81 -12.14 10.63
CA THR A 320 -13.66 -12.37 12.08
C THR A 320 -12.61 -11.46 12.70
N ASN A 321 -11.49 -11.21 12.01
CA ASN A 321 -10.42 -10.35 12.48
C ASN A 321 -10.88 -8.89 12.53
N LEU A 322 -11.61 -8.43 11.51
CA LEU A 322 -12.11 -7.07 11.45
C LEU A 322 -13.19 -6.82 12.52
N GLU A 323 -14.13 -7.74 12.70
CA GLU A 323 -15.13 -7.67 13.78
C GLU A 323 -14.50 -7.68 15.18
N ALA A 324 -13.44 -8.46 15.38
CA ALA A 324 -12.73 -8.51 16.66
C ALA A 324 -12.10 -7.16 17.03
N ASN A 325 -11.81 -6.31 16.05
CA ASN A 325 -11.23 -4.99 16.24
C ASN A 325 -12.27 -3.92 16.60
N TYR A 326 -13.58 -4.16 16.49
CA TYR A 326 -14.58 -3.11 16.76
C TYR A 326 -15.82 -3.68 17.45
N GLU A 327 -16.08 -3.26 18.69
CA GLU A 327 -17.20 -3.78 19.47
C GLU A 327 -18.55 -3.56 18.77
N GLY A 328 -19.22 -4.65 18.40
CA GLY A 328 -20.55 -4.61 17.78
C GLY A 328 -20.55 -4.36 16.28
N LEU A 329 -19.39 -4.33 15.63
CA LEU A 329 -19.26 -4.39 14.19
C LEU A 329 -19.78 -5.74 13.67
N ASP A 330 -20.48 -5.70 12.54
CA ASP A 330 -21.09 -6.83 11.85
C ASP A 330 -20.85 -6.57 10.36
N VAL A 331 -19.84 -7.22 9.80
CA VAL A 331 -19.42 -7.12 8.38
C VAL A 331 -19.55 -8.49 7.76
N ASP A 332 -19.65 -8.58 6.43
CA ASP A 332 -19.87 -9.87 5.76
C ASP A 332 -18.63 -10.43 5.06
N GLY A 333 -17.53 -9.69 5.05
CA GLY A 333 -16.24 -10.12 4.53
C GLY A 333 -16.17 -10.09 3.00
N LEU A 334 -14.97 -10.31 2.47
CA LEU A 334 -14.64 -10.03 1.07
C LEU A 334 -15.53 -10.78 0.06
N GLU A 335 -16.14 -10.03 -0.87
CA GLU A 335 -16.91 -10.62 -1.99
C GLU A 335 -16.00 -11.25 -3.04
N VAL A 336 -14.86 -10.63 -3.33
CA VAL A 336 -14.01 -11.05 -4.44
C VAL A 336 -12.55 -11.13 -4.04
N VAL A 337 -11.97 -12.31 -4.16
CA VAL A 337 -10.54 -12.55 -3.95
C VAL A 337 -10.04 -13.41 -5.09
N MET A 338 -9.18 -12.88 -5.96
CA MET A 338 -8.70 -13.61 -7.14
C MET A 338 -7.21 -13.40 -7.40
N GLY A 339 -6.46 -14.48 -7.56
CA GLY A 339 -5.06 -14.45 -7.96
C GLY A 339 -4.38 -15.81 -7.93
N GLY A 340 -3.06 -15.84 -7.69
CA GLY A 340 -2.30 -17.07 -7.43
C GLY A 340 -2.13 -17.36 -5.94
N GLY A 341 -1.27 -18.33 -5.62
CA GLY A 341 -0.73 -18.56 -4.28
C GLY A 341 -1.35 -19.75 -3.55
N ARG A 342 -1.97 -20.68 -4.28
CA ARG A 342 -2.71 -21.82 -3.72
C ARG A 342 -1.89 -22.64 -2.71
N ARG A 343 -0.56 -22.74 -2.89
CA ARG A 343 0.33 -23.43 -1.95
C ARG A 343 0.23 -22.94 -0.50
N HIS A 344 -0.03 -21.66 -0.28
CA HIS A 344 -0.06 -21.04 1.07
C HIS A 344 -1.34 -21.38 1.84
N PHE A 345 -2.35 -21.93 1.15
CA PHE A 345 -3.65 -22.29 1.71
C PHE A 345 -3.82 -23.79 1.91
N LEU A 346 -2.99 -24.61 1.26
CA LEU A 346 -3.08 -26.06 1.29
C LEU A 346 -2.09 -26.70 2.27
N PRO A 347 -2.45 -27.81 2.93
CA PRO A 347 -1.54 -28.55 3.79
C PRO A 347 -0.41 -29.18 2.96
N LYS A 348 0.76 -29.35 3.58
CA LYS A 348 1.93 -30.01 2.99
C LYS A 348 1.76 -31.53 2.81
N ASP A 349 0.78 -31.91 2.01
CA ASP A 349 0.38 -33.27 1.68
C ASP A 349 -0.05 -33.38 0.21
N ALA A 350 0.62 -34.27 -0.55
CA ALA A 350 0.32 -34.52 -1.96
C ALA A 350 -1.13 -34.98 -2.24
N ALA A 351 -1.88 -35.38 -1.21
CA ALA A 351 -3.30 -35.67 -1.32
C ALA A 351 -4.15 -34.43 -1.69
N PHE A 352 -3.62 -33.22 -1.48
CA PHE A 352 -4.29 -31.96 -1.75
C PHE A 352 -3.83 -31.29 -3.06
N ASN A 353 -2.88 -31.89 -3.79
CA ASN A 353 -2.41 -31.33 -5.05
C ASN A 353 -3.55 -31.15 -6.06
N SER A 354 -3.57 -29.99 -6.70
CA SER A 354 -4.36 -29.69 -7.88
C SER A 354 -3.87 -30.47 -9.11
N ILE A 355 -4.61 -30.36 -10.21
CA ILE A 355 -4.26 -31.02 -11.48
C ILE A 355 -3.02 -30.40 -12.16
N ASP A 356 -2.78 -29.13 -11.88
CA ASP A 356 -1.72 -28.27 -12.43
C ASP A 356 -0.55 -28.05 -11.46
N ALA A 357 -0.52 -28.74 -10.31
CA ALA A 357 0.57 -28.67 -9.35
C ALA A 357 1.95 -28.79 -10.02
N ALA A 358 2.78 -27.78 -9.82
CA ALA A 358 4.14 -27.69 -10.33
C ALA A 358 5.14 -28.45 -9.44
N SER A 359 4.83 -28.58 -8.14
CA SER A 359 5.64 -29.30 -7.15
C SER A 359 5.15 -30.74 -6.89
N GLU A 360 6.03 -31.59 -6.34
CA GLU A 360 5.63 -32.94 -5.90
C GLU A 360 4.57 -32.89 -4.77
N VAL A 361 4.63 -31.86 -3.94
CA VAL A 361 3.66 -31.50 -2.90
C VAL A 361 3.39 -30.02 -3.10
N GLU A 362 2.16 -29.67 -3.46
CA GLU A 362 1.77 -28.30 -3.78
C GLU A 362 1.66 -27.42 -2.53
N GLY A 363 0.96 -27.91 -1.50
CA GLY A 363 0.76 -27.16 -0.27
C GLY A 363 2.03 -26.99 0.55
N ASP A 364 2.18 -25.84 1.18
CA ASP A 364 3.32 -25.52 2.04
C ASP A 364 2.99 -25.50 3.53
N ARG A 365 1.70 -25.40 3.89
CA ARG A 365 1.28 -25.28 5.30
C ARG A 365 1.71 -26.47 6.14
N THR A 366 2.43 -26.19 7.23
CA THR A 366 3.01 -27.20 8.13
C THR A 366 2.14 -27.53 9.35
N ASP A 367 1.01 -26.85 9.52
CA ASP A 367 0.01 -27.09 10.58
C ASP A 367 -1.07 -28.11 10.20
N GLY A 368 -1.09 -28.55 8.93
CA GLY A 368 -2.07 -29.51 8.41
C GLY A 368 -3.46 -28.91 8.16
N ARG A 369 -3.59 -27.58 8.16
CA ARG A 369 -4.84 -26.88 7.82
C ARG A 369 -5.02 -26.80 6.31
N ASP A 370 -6.27 -26.87 5.88
CA ASP A 370 -6.71 -26.56 4.52
C ASP A 370 -7.58 -25.31 4.62
N LEU A 371 -6.95 -24.16 4.42
CA LEU A 371 -7.63 -22.86 4.54
C LEU A 371 -8.68 -22.66 3.45
N THR A 372 -8.55 -23.34 2.31
CA THR A 372 -9.55 -23.28 1.24
C THR A 372 -10.84 -23.98 1.68
N ALA A 373 -10.72 -25.12 2.36
CA ALA A 373 -11.85 -25.82 2.94
C ALA A 373 -12.47 -25.06 4.13
N GLU A 374 -11.64 -24.43 4.98
CA GLU A 374 -12.11 -23.58 6.08
C GLU A 374 -12.91 -22.37 5.55
N TRP A 375 -12.43 -21.70 4.50
CA TRP A 375 -13.16 -20.62 3.84
C TRP A 375 -14.50 -21.08 3.26
N GLN A 376 -14.55 -22.25 2.62
CA GLN A 376 -15.80 -22.82 2.11
C GLN A 376 -16.79 -23.27 3.21
N GLU A 377 -16.30 -23.61 4.41
CA GLU A 377 -17.14 -23.89 5.56
C GLU A 377 -17.71 -22.60 6.17
N MET A 378 -16.93 -21.52 6.15
CA MET A 378 -17.37 -20.18 6.60
C MET A 378 -18.43 -19.60 5.66
N TYR A 379 -18.20 -19.67 4.35
CA TYR A 379 -19.08 -19.14 3.32
C TYR A 379 -19.76 -20.27 2.53
N GLU A 380 -20.86 -20.82 3.05
CA GLU A 380 -21.56 -21.97 2.44
C GLU A 380 -22.02 -21.73 0.98
N ASN A 381 -22.28 -20.47 0.60
CA ASN A 381 -22.63 -20.07 -0.77
C ASN A 381 -21.44 -19.56 -1.59
N GLY A 382 -20.25 -19.46 -0.98
CA GLY A 382 -19.03 -19.00 -1.61
C GLY A 382 -18.53 -19.98 -2.67
N VAL A 383 -17.98 -19.43 -3.75
CA VAL A 383 -17.46 -20.21 -4.87
C VAL A 383 -15.93 -20.20 -4.85
N TYR A 384 -15.33 -21.35 -4.54
CA TYR A 384 -13.89 -21.55 -4.67
C TYR A 384 -13.56 -22.05 -6.08
N ILE A 385 -12.67 -21.35 -6.78
CA ILE A 385 -12.24 -21.67 -8.15
C ILE A 385 -10.72 -21.76 -8.25
N VAL A 386 -10.23 -22.66 -9.11
CA VAL A 386 -8.79 -22.91 -9.27
C VAL A 386 -8.31 -22.94 -10.72
N ASP A 387 -9.22 -22.78 -11.68
CA ASP A 387 -8.94 -22.91 -13.11
C ASP A 387 -9.88 -22.06 -13.98
N GLN A 388 -9.57 -21.94 -15.27
CA GLN A 388 -10.39 -21.23 -16.25
C GLN A 388 -11.81 -21.79 -16.34
N SER A 389 -12.01 -23.10 -16.21
CA SER A 389 -13.34 -23.69 -16.36
C SER A 389 -14.27 -23.31 -15.20
N GLY A 390 -13.73 -23.19 -13.99
CA GLY A 390 -14.45 -22.70 -12.81
C GLY A 390 -14.76 -21.22 -12.95
N PHE A 391 -13.79 -20.43 -13.43
CA PHE A 391 -13.97 -19.01 -13.72
C PHE A 391 -15.08 -18.75 -14.75
N ASP A 392 -15.04 -19.45 -15.90
CA ASP A 392 -16.06 -19.37 -16.95
C ASP A 392 -17.45 -19.82 -16.47
N GLY A 393 -17.51 -20.56 -15.37
CA GLY A 393 -18.73 -21.07 -14.75
C GLY A 393 -19.39 -20.12 -13.75
N LEU A 394 -18.75 -19.00 -13.40
CA LEU A 394 -19.31 -18.02 -12.47
C LEU A 394 -20.57 -17.37 -13.05
N ASP A 395 -21.59 -17.23 -12.19
CA ASP A 395 -22.77 -16.41 -12.46
C ASP A 395 -22.62 -15.11 -11.64
N THR A 396 -22.05 -14.08 -12.27
CA THR A 396 -21.68 -12.82 -11.59
C THR A 396 -22.88 -12.04 -11.04
N GLU A 397 -24.10 -12.35 -11.46
CA GLU A 397 -25.33 -11.71 -10.96
C GLU A 397 -25.83 -12.33 -9.65
N THR A 398 -25.33 -13.52 -9.28
CA THR A 398 -25.81 -14.28 -8.12
C THR A 398 -24.70 -14.81 -7.22
N THR A 399 -23.45 -14.71 -7.66
CA THR A 399 -22.29 -15.08 -6.84
C THR A 399 -22.17 -14.09 -5.69
N GLU A 400 -22.35 -14.57 -4.46
CA GLU A 400 -22.19 -13.77 -3.25
C GLU A 400 -20.70 -13.55 -2.95
N ARG A 401 -19.90 -14.62 -3.01
CA ARG A 401 -18.46 -14.58 -2.75
C ARG A 401 -17.70 -15.49 -3.70
N VAL A 402 -16.54 -15.03 -4.17
CA VAL A 402 -15.63 -15.84 -4.97
C VAL A 402 -14.21 -15.79 -4.40
N PHE A 403 -13.62 -16.97 -4.24
CA PHE A 403 -12.22 -17.13 -3.91
C PHE A 403 -11.53 -17.91 -5.03
N GLY A 404 -10.76 -17.21 -5.86
CA GLY A 404 -10.04 -17.76 -7.00
C GLY A 404 -8.54 -17.84 -6.78
N LEU A 405 -8.01 -19.06 -6.75
CA LEU A 405 -6.57 -19.34 -6.65
C LEU A 405 -6.14 -20.15 -7.86
N PHE A 406 -5.69 -19.47 -8.92
CA PHE A 406 -5.50 -20.07 -10.25
C PHE A 406 -4.18 -20.80 -10.45
N ASN A 407 -3.18 -20.56 -9.59
CA ASN A 407 -1.87 -21.19 -9.70
C ASN A 407 -1.28 -21.58 -8.34
N GLU A 408 -0.37 -22.55 -8.32
CA GLU A 408 0.36 -22.99 -7.12
C GLU A 408 1.08 -21.80 -6.45
N SER A 409 1.75 -20.97 -7.26
CA SER A 409 2.42 -19.73 -6.83
C SER A 409 1.78 -18.54 -7.55
N HIS A 410 2.55 -17.59 -8.07
CA HIS A 410 2.01 -16.51 -8.90
C HIS A 410 1.29 -17.06 -10.13
N MET A 411 0.35 -16.29 -10.69
CA MET A 411 -0.20 -16.59 -12.01
C MET A 411 0.90 -16.52 -13.08
N GLN A 412 0.65 -17.08 -14.25
CA GLN A 412 1.62 -16.99 -15.35
C GLN A 412 1.79 -15.53 -15.78
N TYR A 413 2.97 -15.24 -16.35
CA TYR A 413 3.15 -13.99 -17.09
C TYR A 413 2.14 -13.93 -18.23
N GLU A 414 1.64 -12.76 -18.64
CA GLU A 414 0.67 -12.69 -19.75
C GLU A 414 1.22 -13.34 -21.03
N ALA A 415 2.52 -13.19 -21.30
CA ALA A 415 3.17 -13.83 -22.44
C ALA A 415 3.21 -15.37 -22.35
N ASP A 416 3.14 -15.93 -21.13
CA ASP A 416 3.21 -17.37 -20.84
C ASP A 416 1.85 -17.99 -20.49
N ARG A 417 0.80 -17.18 -20.26
CA ARG A 417 -0.55 -17.63 -19.85
C ARG A 417 -1.14 -18.72 -20.74
N GLY A 418 -0.86 -18.67 -22.04
CA GLY A 418 -1.30 -19.71 -23.00
C GLY A 418 -0.68 -21.10 -22.78
N ASN A 419 0.37 -21.21 -21.95
CA ASN A 419 1.01 -22.46 -21.57
C ASN A 419 0.49 -23.01 -20.23
N ASP A 420 -0.44 -22.32 -19.58
CA ASP A 420 -1.03 -22.82 -18.33
C ASP A 420 -1.77 -24.15 -18.54
N ILE A 421 -1.61 -25.07 -17.58
CA ILE A 421 -2.11 -26.44 -17.69
C ILE A 421 -3.63 -26.51 -17.47
N ALA A 422 -4.13 -25.78 -16.46
CA ALA A 422 -5.55 -25.73 -16.12
C ALA A 422 -6.27 -24.56 -16.82
N GLY A 423 -5.50 -23.63 -17.37
CA GLY A 423 -5.96 -22.33 -17.86
C GLY A 423 -6.22 -21.38 -16.70
N GLU A 424 -6.04 -20.09 -16.95
CA GLU A 424 -6.31 -19.03 -15.98
C GLU A 424 -6.82 -17.75 -16.66
N PRO A 425 -7.71 -16.99 -15.99
CA PRO A 425 -8.23 -15.75 -16.53
C PRO A 425 -7.15 -14.67 -16.61
N SER A 426 -7.27 -13.77 -17.57
CA SER A 426 -6.48 -12.53 -17.60
C SER A 426 -6.88 -11.61 -16.46
N VAL A 427 -6.00 -10.66 -16.14
CA VAL A 427 -6.34 -9.55 -15.24
C VAL A 427 -7.55 -8.74 -15.73
N ALA A 428 -7.76 -8.62 -17.04
CA ALA A 428 -8.94 -7.96 -17.59
C ALA A 428 -10.23 -8.76 -17.36
N GLU A 429 -10.20 -10.08 -17.58
CA GLU A 429 -11.33 -10.98 -17.30
C GLU A 429 -11.66 -11.00 -15.80
N MET A 430 -10.65 -11.12 -14.94
CA MET A 430 -10.83 -11.02 -13.49
C MET A 430 -11.45 -9.68 -13.07
N THR A 431 -11.00 -8.58 -13.67
CA THR A 431 -11.54 -7.23 -13.40
C THR A 431 -13.01 -7.12 -13.79
N GLU A 432 -13.38 -7.61 -14.98
CA GLU A 432 -14.78 -7.65 -15.43
C GLU A 432 -15.66 -8.45 -14.47
N ALA A 433 -15.25 -9.67 -14.12
CA ALA A 433 -16.00 -10.54 -13.22
C ALA A 433 -16.16 -9.90 -11.82
N ALA A 434 -15.09 -9.31 -11.28
CA ALA A 434 -15.13 -8.65 -9.99
C ALA A 434 -16.09 -7.46 -9.98
N ILE A 435 -16.00 -6.56 -10.97
CA ILE A 435 -16.91 -5.41 -11.04
C ILE A 435 -18.37 -5.87 -11.14
N ASN A 436 -18.65 -6.89 -11.96
CA ASN A 436 -20.02 -7.41 -12.09
C ASN A 436 -20.55 -8.05 -10.80
N ILE A 437 -19.69 -8.68 -9.99
CA ILE A 437 -20.08 -9.23 -8.68
C ILE A 437 -20.29 -8.10 -7.66
N LEU A 438 -19.34 -7.17 -7.58
CA LEU A 438 -19.33 -6.09 -6.59
C LEU A 438 -20.42 -5.03 -6.84
N ASP A 439 -20.79 -4.78 -8.09
CA ASP A 439 -21.84 -3.80 -8.44
C ASP A 439 -23.25 -4.27 -8.04
N ASN A 440 -23.41 -5.53 -7.61
CA ASN A 440 -24.66 -6.01 -7.01
C ASN A 440 -25.00 -5.32 -5.68
N ASN A 441 -24.04 -4.63 -5.05
CA ASN A 441 -24.27 -3.81 -3.86
C ASN A 441 -24.63 -2.36 -4.22
N ASP A 442 -25.83 -1.94 -3.82
CA ASP A 442 -26.34 -0.58 -4.04
C ASP A 442 -25.52 0.50 -3.31
N GLU A 443 -24.79 0.15 -2.24
CA GLU A 443 -23.90 1.05 -1.49
C GLU A 443 -22.54 1.25 -2.20
N GLY A 444 -22.21 0.41 -3.18
CA GLY A 444 -20.99 0.48 -3.97
C GLY A 444 -19.87 -0.42 -3.49
N PHE A 445 -18.67 -0.20 -4.03
CA PHE A 445 -17.54 -1.09 -3.78
C PHE A 445 -16.18 -0.40 -3.72
N PHE A 446 -15.24 -1.08 -3.08
CA PHE A 446 -13.80 -0.84 -3.22
C PHE A 446 -13.15 -2.06 -3.90
N LEU A 447 -12.38 -1.81 -4.96
CA LEU A 447 -11.65 -2.85 -5.68
C LEU A 447 -10.17 -2.48 -5.83
N MET A 448 -9.28 -3.35 -5.37
CA MET A 448 -7.85 -3.27 -5.67
C MET A 448 -7.50 -4.27 -6.78
N VAL A 449 -6.85 -3.79 -7.83
CA VAL A 449 -6.39 -4.62 -8.96
C VAL A 449 -4.89 -4.45 -9.15
N GLU A 450 -4.15 -5.54 -9.03
CA GLU A 450 -2.70 -5.57 -9.22
C GLU A 450 -2.30 -6.38 -10.47
N SER A 451 -1.39 -5.83 -11.27
CA SER A 451 -0.56 -6.64 -12.18
C SER A 451 0.84 -6.80 -11.61
N GLY A 452 0.99 -7.79 -10.72
CA GLY A 452 2.24 -8.03 -9.97
C GLY A 452 3.35 -8.67 -10.81
N ARG A 453 3.03 -9.24 -11.98
CA ARG A 453 4.02 -9.88 -12.87
C ARG A 453 4.85 -8.88 -13.68
N ILE A 454 4.51 -7.60 -13.69
CA ILE A 454 5.35 -6.53 -14.27
C ILE A 454 6.70 -6.47 -13.53
N ASP A 455 6.67 -6.34 -12.20
CA ASP A 455 7.84 -6.34 -11.31
C ASP A 455 8.67 -7.61 -11.46
N HIS A 456 8.04 -8.79 -11.36
CA HIS A 456 8.75 -10.07 -11.46
C HIS A 456 9.51 -10.23 -12.78
N ALA A 457 8.95 -9.76 -13.90
CA ALA A 457 9.62 -9.80 -15.18
C ALA A 457 10.79 -8.79 -15.26
N HIS A 458 10.66 -7.61 -14.65
CA HIS A 458 11.77 -6.67 -14.50
C HIS A 458 12.90 -7.25 -13.65
N HIS A 459 12.58 -7.86 -12.51
CA HIS A 459 13.50 -8.61 -11.65
C HIS A 459 14.28 -9.69 -12.42
N ALA A 460 13.59 -10.42 -13.31
CA ALA A 460 14.23 -11.41 -14.19
C ALA A 460 15.09 -10.79 -15.31
N GLY A 461 15.07 -9.46 -15.48
CA GLY A 461 15.72 -8.75 -16.57
C GLY A 461 15.07 -8.99 -17.93
N ASN A 462 13.77 -9.31 -17.95
CA ASN A 462 13.00 -9.63 -19.15
C ASN A 462 12.01 -8.51 -19.48
N ALA A 463 12.44 -7.54 -20.30
CA ALA A 463 11.55 -6.45 -20.72
C ALA A 463 10.41 -6.91 -21.62
N TYR A 464 10.49 -8.09 -22.26
CA TYR A 464 9.35 -8.58 -23.05
C TYR A 464 8.15 -8.87 -22.13
N GLY A 465 8.35 -9.72 -21.13
CA GLY A 465 7.35 -10.08 -20.13
C GLY A 465 6.79 -8.83 -19.43
N ALA A 466 7.68 -7.98 -18.89
CA ALA A 466 7.25 -6.79 -18.14
C ALA A 466 6.33 -5.87 -18.97
N LEU A 467 6.65 -5.68 -20.26
CA LEU A 467 5.82 -4.85 -21.13
C LEU A 467 4.50 -5.53 -21.50
N TYR A 468 4.48 -6.85 -21.74
CA TYR A 468 3.24 -7.57 -22.04
C TYR A 468 2.29 -7.63 -20.83
N ASP A 469 2.80 -7.82 -19.61
CA ASP A 469 2.01 -7.71 -18.38
C ASP A 469 1.51 -6.26 -18.15
N THR A 470 2.28 -5.25 -18.58
CA THR A 470 1.81 -3.85 -18.58
C THR A 470 0.68 -3.62 -19.60
N LEU A 471 0.69 -4.31 -20.74
CA LEU A 471 -0.41 -4.25 -21.71
C LEU A 471 -1.68 -4.90 -21.18
N ALA A 472 -1.56 -6.09 -20.56
CA ALA A 472 -2.68 -6.75 -19.90
C ALA A 472 -3.28 -5.88 -18.79
N PHE A 473 -2.44 -5.23 -18.00
CA PHE A 473 -2.87 -4.25 -17.00
C PHE A 473 -3.61 -3.06 -17.62
N ALA A 474 -3.11 -2.51 -18.73
CA ALA A 474 -3.79 -1.44 -19.44
C ALA A 474 -5.16 -1.88 -19.99
N ASP A 475 -5.30 -3.14 -20.43
CA ASP A 475 -6.57 -3.71 -20.85
C ASP A 475 -7.55 -3.88 -19.68
N ALA A 476 -7.08 -4.26 -18.49
CA ALA A 476 -7.90 -4.30 -17.27
C ALA A 476 -8.42 -2.91 -16.86
N VAL A 477 -7.56 -1.89 -16.92
CA VAL A 477 -7.99 -0.50 -16.71
C VAL A 477 -9.03 -0.07 -17.73
N ALA A 478 -8.86 -0.44 -19.01
CA ALA A 478 -9.82 -0.12 -20.05
C ALA A 478 -11.17 -0.80 -19.80
N MET A 479 -11.15 -2.05 -19.31
CA MET A 479 -12.34 -2.80 -18.94
C MET A 479 -13.10 -2.12 -17.79
N ALA A 480 -12.41 -1.75 -16.72
CA ALA A 480 -13.05 -1.03 -15.61
C ALA A 480 -13.64 0.32 -16.03
N ASP A 481 -12.93 1.08 -16.88
CA ASP A 481 -13.43 2.35 -17.43
C ASP A 481 -14.68 2.16 -18.30
N GLU A 482 -14.83 1.01 -18.97
CA GLU A 482 -16.02 0.67 -19.78
C GLU A 482 -17.21 0.24 -18.91
N LEU A 483 -16.96 -0.46 -17.81
CA LEU A 483 -17.99 -1.04 -16.94
C LEU A 483 -18.52 -0.07 -15.87
N THR A 484 -17.83 1.05 -15.63
CA THR A 484 -18.18 1.98 -14.55
C THR A 484 -18.52 3.38 -15.06
N ASN A 485 -19.12 4.21 -14.21
CA ASN A 485 -19.54 5.56 -14.56
C ASN A 485 -18.65 6.62 -13.88
N ASP A 486 -18.09 7.52 -14.67
CA ASP A 486 -17.26 8.65 -14.18
C ASP A 486 -17.97 9.57 -13.18
N GLU A 487 -19.32 9.55 -13.15
CA GLU A 487 -20.10 10.36 -12.21
C GLU A 487 -20.07 9.81 -10.78
N ASP A 488 -19.86 8.51 -10.60
CA ASP A 488 -19.94 7.82 -9.30
C ASP A 488 -18.76 6.87 -9.01
N THR A 489 -17.79 6.75 -9.92
CA THR A 489 -16.66 5.83 -9.77
C THR A 489 -15.34 6.59 -9.90
N LEU A 490 -14.50 6.50 -8.86
CA LEU A 490 -13.11 6.96 -8.90
C LEU A 490 -12.22 5.80 -9.35
N ILE A 491 -11.46 5.99 -10.43
CA ILE A 491 -10.40 5.07 -10.85
C ILE A 491 -9.05 5.79 -10.69
N ILE A 492 -8.15 5.18 -9.92
CA ILE A 492 -6.74 5.58 -9.79
C ILE A 492 -5.86 4.48 -10.39
N VAL A 493 -4.92 4.85 -11.25
CA VAL A 493 -3.90 3.96 -11.80
C VAL A 493 -2.53 4.47 -11.43
N THR A 494 -1.72 3.63 -10.80
CA THR A 494 -0.37 3.99 -10.35
C THR A 494 0.55 2.77 -10.32
N ALA A 495 1.75 2.99 -9.81
CA ALA A 495 2.70 1.95 -9.45
C ALA A 495 3.08 2.13 -7.97
N ASP A 496 3.57 1.08 -7.37
CA ASP A 496 4.12 1.10 -6.03
C ASP A 496 5.58 1.62 -6.05
N HIS A 497 6.37 1.23 -7.05
CA HIS A 497 7.72 1.72 -7.34
C HIS A 497 8.12 1.55 -8.82
N GLY A 498 9.37 1.91 -9.16
CA GLY A 498 9.96 1.70 -10.49
C GLY A 498 11.01 0.58 -10.49
N HIS A 499 11.72 0.45 -11.61
CA HIS A 499 12.90 -0.41 -11.77
C HIS A 499 14.09 0.34 -12.36
N VAL A 500 15.29 -0.22 -12.24
CA VAL A 500 16.49 0.31 -12.91
C VAL A 500 16.52 -0.03 -14.42
N PHE A 501 15.34 -0.02 -15.02
CA PHE A 501 14.99 -0.20 -16.42
C PHE A 501 15.13 1.10 -17.20
N THR A 502 15.86 1.04 -18.32
CA THR A 502 16.28 2.22 -19.08
C THR A 502 15.84 2.15 -20.53
N ILE A 503 15.52 3.33 -21.08
CA ILE A 503 15.33 3.55 -22.52
C ILE A 503 16.52 4.40 -23.00
N ALA A 504 17.40 3.80 -23.80
CA ALA A 504 18.68 4.35 -24.20
C ALA A 504 18.82 4.53 -25.72
N GLY A 505 19.90 5.21 -26.12
CA GLY A 505 20.26 5.44 -27.52
C GLY A 505 19.47 6.57 -28.19
N TYR A 506 19.54 6.59 -29.53
CA TYR A 506 18.81 7.54 -30.39
C TYR A 506 18.06 6.81 -31.51
N PRO A 507 17.19 5.83 -31.16
CA PRO A 507 16.44 5.08 -32.16
C PRO A 507 15.56 6.02 -33.00
N LYS A 508 15.40 5.70 -34.28
CA LYS A 508 14.46 6.39 -35.17
C LYS A 508 13.03 6.13 -34.71
N ARG A 509 12.13 7.05 -35.01
CA ARG A 509 10.70 6.85 -34.81
C ARG A 509 10.23 5.57 -35.51
N GLY A 510 9.42 4.75 -34.83
CA GLY A 510 9.00 3.44 -35.36
C GLY A 510 10.05 2.33 -35.24
N ASN A 511 11.16 2.56 -34.53
CA ASN A 511 12.10 1.48 -34.20
C ASN A 511 11.44 0.52 -33.20
N PRO A 512 11.49 -0.81 -33.41
CA PRO A 512 10.95 -1.77 -32.45
C PRO A 512 11.50 -1.48 -31.04
N ILE A 513 10.61 -1.30 -30.06
CA ILE A 513 11.04 -0.88 -28.71
C ILE A 513 11.90 -1.95 -28.02
N LEU A 514 11.57 -3.24 -28.24
CA LEU A 514 12.38 -4.40 -27.84
C LEU A 514 13.64 -4.61 -28.71
N GLY A 515 13.81 -3.81 -29.76
CA GLY A 515 14.85 -3.97 -30.76
C GLY A 515 16.18 -3.31 -30.41
N LYS A 516 17.16 -3.61 -31.25
CA LYS A 516 18.42 -2.86 -31.37
C LYS A 516 18.13 -1.43 -31.80
N VAL A 517 19.00 -0.50 -31.40
CA VAL A 517 18.90 0.90 -31.83
C VAL A 517 19.20 1.01 -33.33
N VAL A 518 18.27 1.54 -34.13
CA VAL A 518 18.52 1.99 -35.51
C VAL A 518 18.43 3.51 -35.57
N ASN A 519 19.52 4.19 -35.96
CA ASN A 519 19.56 5.66 -35.99
C ASN A 519 18.64 6.27 -37.09
N VAL A 520 18.28 7.53 -36.91
CA VAL A 520 17.57 8.32 -37.94
C VAL A 520 18.35 8.35 -39.26
N GLY A 521 17.69 7.96 -40.35
CA GLY A 521 18.29 7.90 -41.68
C GLY A 521 19.15 6.66 -41.95
N ALA A 522 19.12 5.66 -41.05
CA ALA A 522 19.76 4.37 -41.22
C ALA A 522 18.73 3.23 -41.29
N ASP A 523 19.15 2.12 -41.89
CA ASP A 523 18.39 0.87 -41.97
C ASP A 523 19.04 -0.27 -41.17
N GLU A 524 20.29 -0.09 -40.75
CA GLU A 524 21.08 -1.06 -40.00
C GLU A 524 21.23 -0.64 -38.54
N ALA A 525 21.43 -1.62 -37.65
CA ALA A 525 21.63 -1.38 -36.23
C ALA A 525 22.86 -0.49 -35.97
N ALA A 526 22.69 0.50 -35.10
CA ALA A 526 23.76 1.33 -34.58
C ALA A 526 24.69 0.49 -33.71
N THR A 527 25.99 0.74 -33.82
CA THR A 527 27.00 0.08 -33.01
C THR A 527 27.53 1.00 -31.91
N ALA A 528 27.85 0.41 -30.77
CA ALA A 528 28.57 1.09 -29.69
C ALA A 528 30.07 1.22 -30.05
N SER A 529 30.87 1.79 -29.13
CA SER A 529 32.30 2.07 -29.39
C SER A 529 33.16 0.82 -29.59
N ASP A 530 32.69 -0.34 -29.17
CA ASP A 530 33.31 -1.65 -29.41
C ASP A 530 32.95 -2.28 -30.77
N GLY A 531 32.08 -1.62 -31.53
CA GLY A 531 31.67 -2.03 -32.87
C GLY A 531 30.53 -3.05 -32.90
N THR A 532 29.92 -3.39 -31.76
CA THR A 532 28.75 -4.30 -31.71
C THR A 532 27.44 -3.53 -31.52
N PRO A 533 26.29 -4.04 -32.01
CA PRO A 533 24.99 -3.44 -31.75
C PRO A 533 24.61 -3.42 -30.27
N TYR A 534 23.68 -2.53 -29.91
CA TYR A 534 23.11 -2.43 -28.55
C TYR A 534 21.60 -2.19 -28.62
N THR A 535 20.89 -2.56 -27.56
CA THR A 535 19.42 -2.47 -27.45
C THR A 535 18.95 -1.09 -27.02
N THR A 536 17.71 -0.77 -27.39
CA THR A 536 17.02 0.43 -26.88
C THR A 536 16.73 0.27 -25.39
N LEU A 537 16.34 -0.93 -24.95
CA LEU A 537 16.03 -1.24 -23.56
C LEU A 537 17.20 -1.93 -22.87
N GLY A 538 17.39 -1.66 -21.59
CA GLY A 538 18.41 -2.32 -20.77
C GLY A 538 18.22 -2.08 -19.28
N TYR A 539 18.97 -2.81 -18.46
CA TYR A 539 18.94 -2.68 -17.00
C TYR A 539 20.31 -2.27 -16.44
N THR A 540 20.29 -1.59 -15.29
CA THR A 540 21.54 -1.25 -14.60
C THR A 540 22.15 -2.45 -13.88
N ASN A 541 21.33 -3.29 -13.25
CA ASN A 541 21.77 -4.48 -12.51
C ASN A 541 20.86 -5.69 -12.80
N GLY A 542 21.17 -6.86 -12.23
CA GLY A 542 20.41 -8.11 -12.41
C GLY A 542 21.23 -9.26 -12.99
N LEU A 543 20.56 -10.30 -13.50
CA LEU A 543 21.22 -11.50 -14.05
C LEU A 543 21.93 -11.24 -15.39
N GLY A 544 21.53 -10.21 -16.11
CA GLY A 544 22.07 -9.84 -17.41
C GLY A 544 21.59 -10.71 -18.58
N PHE A 545 22.37 -10.70 -19.64
CA PHE A 545 21.97 -11.20 -20.97
C PHE A 545 21.51 -12.66 -20.97
N ARG A 546 20.41 -12.94 -21.66
CA ARG A 546 19.98 -14.30 -22.06
C ARG A 546 19.43 -14.28 -23.48
N ASN A 547 19.55 -15.41 -24.17
CA ASN A 547 18.90 -15.66 -25.44
C ASN A 547 18.28 -17.06 -25.42
N LEU A 548 17.06 -17.15 -24.91
CA LEU A 548 16.29 -18.37 -24.73
C LEU A 548 15.27 -18.60 -25.88
N GLY A 549 15.32 -17.78 -26.93
CA GLY A 549 14.45 -17.91 -28.10
C GLY A 549 13.00 -17.63 -27.76
N ASP A 550 12.12 -18.59 -28.05
CA ASP A 550 10.67 -18.48 -27.88
C ASP A 550 10.18 -18.77 -26.46
N GLU A 551 11.08 -18.88 -25.48
CA GLU A 551 10.72 -19.03 -24.06
C GLU A 551 9.92 -17.81 -23.57
N THR A 552 8.74 -18.06 -23.01
CA THR A 552 7.78 -17.03 -22.57
C THR A 552 7.75 -16.86 -21.06
N ASN A 553 8.28 -17.82 -20.31
CA ASN A 553 8.40 -17.69 -18.86
C ASN A 553 9.66 -16.88 -18.50
N SER A 554 9.47 -15.66 -18.00
CA SER A 554 10.58 -14.79 -17.58
C SER A 554 11.46 -15.45 -16.50
N ASP A 555 10.92 -16.34 -15.67
CA ASP A 555 11.68 -16.95 -14.57
C ASP A 555 12.70 -18.00 -15.07
N ALA A 556 12.61 -18.45 -16.32
CA ALA A 556 13.58 -19.35 -16.94
C ALA A 556 15.02 -18.79 -16.90
N GLY A 557 15.16 -17.46 -16.85
CA GLY A 557 16.45 -16.79 -16.66
C GLY A 557 17.17 -17.18 -15.37
N TYR A 558 16.44 -17.43 -14.27
CA TYR A 558 17.00 -17.77 -12.95
C TYR A 558 17.66 -19.14 -12.89
N ALA A 559 17.35 -20.05 -13.82
CA ALA A 559 17.96 -21.37 -13.89
C ALA A 559 19.43 -21.36 -14.36
N THR A 560 20.00 -20.18 -14.64
CA THR A 560 21.32 -20.02 -15.23
C THR A 560 22.17 -18.99 -14.48
N ALA A 561 23.49 -19.18 -14.47
CA ALA A 561 24.42 -18.29 -13.78
C ALA A 561 24.46 -16.87 -14.39
N TYR A 562 24.82 -15.86 -13.61
CA TYR A 562 24.96 -14.46 -14.05
C TYR A 562 25.73 -14.32 -15.37
N ASP A 563 25.21 -13.51 -16.30
CA ASP A 563 25.87 -13.18 -17.56
C ASP A 563 25.77 -11.69 -17.90
N THR A 564 26.44 -10.86 -17.10
CA THR A 564 26.44 -9.40 -17.25
C THR A 564 27.52 -8.88 -18.19
N GLY A 565 27.46 -7.57 -18.48
CA GLY A 565 28.37 -6.87 -19.37
C GLY A 565 28.00 -6.97 -20.84
N ARG A 566 28.81 -6.32 -21.68
CA ARG A 566 28.55 -6.21 -23.12
C ARG A 566 28.70 -7.54 -23.86
N LYS A 567 27.79 -7.77 -24.79
CA LYS A 567 27.67 -8.92 -25.68
C LYS A 567 27.70 -8.47 -27.12
N ASP A 568 28.07 -9.39 -28.00
CA ASP A 568 27.89 -9.17 -29.43
C ASP A 568 26.47 -9.57 -29.82
N LEU A 569 25.63 -8.56 -30.00
CA LEU A 569 24.23 -8.76 -30.36
C LEU A 569 24.01 -8.81 -31.89
N THR A 570 25.06 -8.87 -32.71
CA THR A 570 24.95 -8.82 -34.18
C THR A 570 23.94 -9.84 -34.71
N ASP A 571 24.12 -11.11 -34.33
CA ASP A 571 23.31 -12.24 -34.82
C ASP A 571 22.18 -12.65 -33.84
N ILE A 572 21.93 -11.85 -32.80
CA ILE A 572 20.89 -12.12 -31.79
C ILE A 572 19.60 -11.38 -32.18
N ASP A 573 18.48 -12.07 -32.22
CA ASP A 573 17.17 -11.41 -32.26
C ASP A 573 16.82 -10.96 -30.84
N THR A 574 16.77 -9.66 -30.61
CA THR A 574 16.49 -9.10 -29.27
C THR A 574 15.01 -8.90 -29.03
N THR A 575 14.16 -9.20 -30.01
CA THR A 575 12.70 -8.98 -29.95
C THR A 575 11.93 -10.21 -29.50
N THR A 576 12.61 -11.34 -29.33
CA THR A 576 12.02 -12.60 -28.86
C THR A 576 11.69 -12.56 -27.37
N PRO A 577 10.67 -13.30 -26.89
CA PRO A 577 10.30 -13.32 -25.48
C PRO A 577 11.43 -13.83 -24.57
N GLY A 578 12.23 -14.79 -25.04
CA GLY A 578 13.35 -15.34 -24.26
C GLY A 578 14.61 -14.46 -24.24
N TYR A 579 14.54 -13.21 -24.74
CA TYR A 579 15.67 -12.29 -24.67
C TYR A 579 15.64 -11.48 -23.37
N HIS A 580 16.65 -11.68 -22.54
CA HIS A 580 16.88 -10.88 -21.33
C HIS A 580 17.95 -9.85 -21.64
N GLN A 581 17.69 -8.59 -21.29
CA GLN A 581 18.56 -7.48 -21.66
C GLN A 581 19.92 -7.56 -20.95
N GLU A 582 20.91 -6.87 -21.52
CA GLU A 582 22.19 -6.68 -20.86
C GLU A 582 22.02 -5.93 -19.54
N ALA A 583 22.79 -6.32 -18.51
CA ALA A 583 22.92 -5.61 -17.24
C ALA A 583 24.38 -5.31 -16.93
N LEU A 584 24.66 -4.21 -16.22
CA LEU A 584 26.02 -3.80 -15.87
C LEU A 584 26.51 -4.47 -14.58
N VAL A 585 25.69 -4.46 -13.53
CA VAL A 585 26.07 -4.98 -12.20
C VAL A 585 25.39 -6.34 -11.95
N PRO A 586 26.15 -7.43 -11.74
CA PRO A 586 25.57 -8.76 -11.53
C PRO A 586 24.85 -8.85 -10.19
N MET A 587 23.57 -9.23 -10.21
CA MET A 587 22.75 -9.46 -9.02
C MET A 587 21.84 -10.68 -9.22
N GLY A 588 21.42 -11.29 -8.10
CA GLY A 588 20.49 -12.44 -8.01
C GLY A 588 19.10 -12.17 -8.59
N SER A 589 18.73 -10.91 -8.57
CA SER A 589 17.54 -10.30 -9.17
C SER A 589 17.94 -8.88 -9.57
N GLU A 590 17.32 -8.32 -10.60
CA GLU A 590 17.37 -6.87 -10.81
C GLU A 590 16.70 -6.14 -9.62
N THR A 591 17.02 -4.88 -9.37
CA THR A 591 16.47 -4.12 -8.22
C THR A 591 15.40 -3.13 -8.64
N HIS A 592 14.44 -2.87 -7.75
CA HIS A 592 13.59 -1.68 -7.85
C HIS A 592 14.42 -0.39 -7.98
N SER A 593 13.74 0.70 -8.30
CA SER A 593 14.30 2.04 -8.32
C SER A 593 13.51 3.01 -7.45
N GLY A 594 14.18 4.07 -7.00
CA GLY A 594 13.63 5.05 -6.04
C GLY A 594 13.22 6.38 -6.66
N GLU A 595 13.04 6.48 -7.99
CA GLU A 595 12.42 7.66 -8.59
C GLU A 595 10.91 7.68 -8.41
N ASP A 596 10.35 8.88 -8.57
CA ASP A 596 8.90 9.07 -8.55
C ASP A 596 8.21 8.27 -9.66
N VAL A 597 7.06 7.69 -9.34
CA VAL A 597 6.16 7.01 -10.30
C VAL A 597 4.96 7.88 -10.63
N SER A 598 4.24 7.58 -11.72
CA SER A 598 3.06 8.35 -12.10
C SER A 598 1.78 7.87 -11.41
N ILE A 599 0.88 8.82 -11.16
CA ILE A 599 -0.52 8.58 -10.78
C ILE A 599 -1.39 9.12 -11.92
N HIS A 600 -2.39 8.36 -12.35
CA HIS A 600 -3.42 8.76 -13.30
C HIS A 600 -4.80 8.58 -12.67
N ALA A 601 -5.70 9.54 -12.81
CA ALA A 601 -7.03 9.41 -12.20
C ALA A 601 -8.18 10.00 -13.01
N LYS A 602 -9.35 9.40 -12.84
CA LYS A 602 -10.64 9.78 -13.45
C LYS A 602 -11.77 9.56 -12.43
N GLY A 603 -12.85 10.33 -12.53
CA GLY A 603 -13.99 10.24 -11.62
C GLY A 603 -13.99 11.28 -10.48
N PRO A 604 -14.89 11.12 -9.47
CA PRO A 604 -15.00 12.04 -8.35
C PRO A 604 -13.68 12.13 -7.57
N GLY A 605 -13.26 13.34 -7.21
CA GLY A 605 -11.99 13.56 -6.49
C GLY A 605 -10.71 13.44 -7.34
N ALA A 606 -10.77 12.96 -8.58
CA ALA A 606 -9.57 12.72 -9.40
C ALA A 606 -8.71 13.98 -9.66
N PHE A 607 -9.30 15.18 -9.62
CA PHE A 607 -8.58 16.46 -9.77
C PHE A 607 -7.53 16.73 -8.68
N LEU A 608 -7.60 16.00 -7.56
CA LEU A 608 -6.62 16.02 -6.49
C LEU A 608 -5.29 15.39 -6.90
N VAL A 609 -5.29 14.55 -7.93
CA VAL A 609 -4.07 14.02 -8.56
C VAL A 609 -3.44 15.12 -9.41
N ASN A 610 -2.56 15.91 -8.81
CA ASN A 610 -1.76 16.92 -9.50
C ASN A 610 -0.40 17.10 -8.83
N GLY A 611 0.59 17.63 -9.57
CA GLY A 611 1.91 17.92 -9.01
C GLY A 611 2.71 16.67 -8.63
N THR A 612 3.51 16.78 -7.58
CA THR A 612 4.34 15.70 -7.01
C THR A 612 3.93 15.52 -5.56
N ASN A 613 3.43 14.33 -5.22
CA ASN A 613 2.80 14.03 -3.94
C ASN A 613 3.58 12.96 -3.19
N GLU A 614 3.39 12.86 -1.89
CA GLU A 614 3.71 11.61 -1.19
C GLU A 614 2.80 10.48 -1.68
N GLN A 615 3.31 9.25 -1.72
CA GLN A 615 2.53 8.08 -2.14
C GLN A 615 1.29 7.86 -1.26
N SER A 616 1.37 8.20 0.03
CA SER A 616 0.24 8.13 0.96
C SER A 616 -0.96 8.98 0.57
N VAL A 617 -0.78 10.02 -0.25
CA VAL A 617 -1.89 10.87 -0.73
C VAL A 617 -2.94 10.06 -1.50
N ILE A 618 -2.58 8.93 -2.10
CA ILE A 618 -3.51 8.06 -2.83
C ILE A 618 -4.67 7.62 -1.92
N PHE A 619 -4.38 7.18 -0.68
CA PHE A 619 -5.41 6.86 0.31
C PHE A 619 -6.37 8.04 0.54
N HIS A 620 -5.82 9.24 0.76
CA HIS A 620 -6.63 10.41 1.08
C HIS A 620 -7.47 10.92 -0.08
N ILE A 621 -7.06 10.66 -1.33
CA ILE A 621 -7.88 10.94 -2.51
C ILE A 621 -9.04 9.95 -2.56
N MET A 622 -8.78 8.66 -2.31
CA MET A 622 -9.82 7.63 -2.22
C MET A 622 -10.81 7.94 -1.09
N ASP A 623 -10.32 8.25 0.11
CA ASP A 623 -11.16 8.66 1.25
C ASP A 623 -11.93 9.96 0.96
N PHE A 624 -11.33 10.97 0.33
CA PHE A 624 -12.08 12.17 -0.03
C PHE A 624 -13.24 11.84 -0.99
N ALA A 625 -12.98 11.01 -1.99
CA ALA A 625 -13.97 10.68 -3.01
C ALA A 625 -15.06 9.74 -2.47
N GLY A 626 -14.69 8.72 -1.70
CA GLY A 626 -15.57 7.69 -1.17
C GLY A 626 -16.12 7.97 0.24
N ASP A 627 -15.58 8.96 0.95
CA ASP A 627 -15.86 9.34 2.35
C ASP A 627 -15.86 8.16 3.33
N PHE A 628 -14.87 7.27 3.16
CA PHE A 628 -14.80 5.99 3.87
C PHE A 628 -14.63 6.17 5.38
N VAL A 629 -13.73 7.05 5.83
CA VAL A 629 -13.48 7.30 7.25
C VAL A 629 -14.76 7.78 7.95
N THR A 630 -15.43 8.78 7.37
CA THR A 630 -16.67 9.34 7.95
C THR A 630 -17.79 8.29 8.03
N GLN A 631 -17.92 7.45 7.00
CA GLN A 631 -18.93 6.38 6.97
C GLN A 631 -18.60 5.28 7.98
N ALA A 632 -17.34 4.86 8.07
CA ALA A 632 -16.91 3.85 9.02
C ALA A 632 -17.09 4.32 10.47
N ASP A 633 -16.70 5.56 10.79
CA ASP A 633 -16.91 6.19 12.11
C ASP A 633 -18.40 6.12 12.51
N ALA A 634 -19.33 6.36 11.58
CA ALA A 634 -20.76 6.34 11.87
C ALA A 634 -21.34 4.94 12.15
N VAL A 635 -20.61 3.87 11.79
CA VAL A 635 -20.99 2.47 12.05
C VAL A 635 -20.44 2.00 13.39
N VAL A 636 -19.24 2.45 13.77
CA VAL A 636 -18.55 2.03 15.00
C VAL A 636 -18.85 2.92 16.23
N GLU A 637 -19.49 4.08 16.04
CA GLU A 637 -20.04 4.96 17.12
C GLU A 637 -21.43 4.55 17.62
#